data_AF-A0A9E2FF87-F1
#
_entry.id   AF-A0A9E2FF87-F1
#
_cell.length_a   1.000
_cell.length_b   1.000
_cell.length_c   1.000
_cell.angle_alpha   90.00
_cell.angle_beta   90.00
_cell.angle_gamma   90.00
#
_symmetry.space_group_name_H-M   'P 1'
#
loop_
_entity.id
_entity.type
_entity.pdbx_description
1 polymer ?
#
loop_
_entity_poly.entity_id
_entity_poly.type
_entity_poly.pdbx_seq_one_letter_code
_entity_poly.pdbx_strand_id
1 'polypeptide(L)'
;MNTPNKLFVAIAVSKPGGQLEPLPGVVVSARKMVDWASINGYRTLCIDDSNGEVVSVELLRERLRDAIESIRSTTELSRLIIYFAGHGAAHSVGDYYWILTEWERRATEAIKVSALQRMLEYYGPKQVTIIGDACQEFSSRFIDVIGSAVLDRPDETPQFYELDQFFAVDVGKQAFMVRETADSEAFCIFTKVILKALRGSAEINAFETREDWLLVTSQSLARHLQNAVEVEAGKYGVRMIPRSRPGYFTDCIYARFQFYKEPVTKEMGYRGKDVRYLDKEFGNVGGKVLNAAGEVGNEIGEVEVSYGSYEFSADVEMPGLDSLNSIPSALDSLDSISFDYAQTGQDYVGRREWRYSEDSFEFRNEVFLLDPHVGTGIRIIGASVSKLESSNGELVFLSRSPMTCELVLFDVPSQAWSDVLITLEDGNTCTACVVSGFVSTVYFASDFASPILLHHPSDDPPENEYRFAEFLARLRSGLLSEDEIIDTAAYLREGKHRVITLGCIAAQFYDAIRDVDSLRQMASFYAQHGQPLPLDVVLFGGGTISEESGRLYATVPAVDKRSPRTPDERRRRFTYKHTPGFDRYPIAGRIPWMRQAWSAIETAVCEDSARSWRDRALGVIEFLQPGEFTMVRPEGYSALSELAGTASPSLSFVGA
;
A
#
# COMPACT_ATOMS: atom_id res chain seq x y z
N MET A 1 -7.85 -36.95 16.46
CA MET A 1 -6.93 -35.79 16.35
C MET A 1 -7.76 -34.63 15.84
N ASN A 2 -7.73 -33.45 16.48
CA ASN A 2 -8.46 -32.29 15.96
C ASN A 2 -7.86 -31.92 14.60
N THR A 3 -8.71 -31.86 13.57
CA THR A 3 -8.29 -31.38 12.25
C THR A 3 -7.76 -29.94 12.40
N PRO A 4 -6.53 -29.63 11.93
CA PRO A 4 -5.99 -28.27 12.03
C PRO A 4 -6.92 -27.29 11.31
N ASN A 5 -7.38 -26.28 12.04
CA ASN A 5 -8.24 -25.22 11.53
C ASN A 5 -7.49 -23.88 11.38
N LYS A 6 -6.15 -23.94 11.44
CA LYS A 6 -5.23 -22.82 11.28
C LYS A 6 -4.25 -23.14 10.15
N LEU A 7 -3.97 -22.16 9.29
CA LEU A 7 -3.06 -22.27 8.16
C LEU A 7 -1.92 -21.27 8.30
N PHE A 8 -0.70 -21.74 8.09
CA PHE A 8 0.49 -20.91 7.97
C PHE A 8 1.10 -21.13 6.59
N VAL A 9 1.24 -20.06 5.81
CA VAL A 9 1.85 -20.07 4.48
C VAL A 9 3.14 -19.25 4.54
N ALA A 10 4.27 -19.88 4.23
CA ALA A 10 5.54 -19.21 4.01
C ALA A 10 5.86 -19.14 2.52
N ILE A 11 6.18 -17.95 2.05
CA ILE A 11 6.63 -17.67 0.70
C ILE A 11 8.03 -17.06 0.81
N ALA A 12 9.03 -17.66 0.18
CA ALA A 12 10.41 -17.18 0.22
C ALA A 12 11.02 -17.09 -1.18
N VAL A 13 11.53 -15.93 -1.55
CA VAL A 13 12.15 -15.69 -2.85
C VAL A 13 13.60 -15.26 -2.64
N SER A 14 14.52 -16.20 -2.80
CA SER A 14 15.96 -16.02 -2.59
C SER A 14 16.68 -15.59 -3.86
N LYS A 15 16.23 -15.99 -5.03
CA LYS A 15 16.92 -15.80 -6.31
C LYS A 15 15.97 -15.18 -7.36
N PRO A 16 15.47 -13.96 -7.16
CA PRO A 16 14.67 -13.31 -8.19
C PRO A 16 15.54 -12.89 -9.39
N GLY A 17 14.92 -12.77 -10.57
CA GLY A 17 15.51 -12.15 -11.76
C GLY A 17 15.70 -10.63 -11.60
N GLY A 18 15.96 -9.89 -12.70
CA GLY A 18 16.01 -8.44 -12.63
C GLY A 18 17.26 -7.83 -12.01
N GLN A 19 18.39 -8.54 -12.08
CA GLN A 19 19.66 -8.10 -11.47
C GLN A 19 19.52 -7.76 -9.97
N LEU A 20 18.64 -8.48 -9.28
CA LEU A 20 18.49 -8.40 -7.84
C LEU A 20 19.45 -9.36 -7.17
N GLU A 21 20.03 -8.93 -6.05
CA GLU A 21 20.98 -9.72 -5.29
C GLU A 21 20.30 -10.96 -4.66
N PRO A 22 20.94 -12.14 -4.69
CA PRO A 22 20.43 -13.31 -3.99
C PRO A 22 20.34 -13.12 -2.46
N LEU A 23 19.27 -13.64 -1.87
CA LEU A 23 18.95 -13.50 -0.45
C LEU A 23 18.84 -14.87 0.27
N PRO A 24 19.93 -15.65 0.42
CA PRO A 24 19.88 -17.00 1.01
C PRO A 24 19.24 -17.07 2.41
N GLY A 25 19.29 -16.00 3.20
CA GLY A 25 18.69 -15.95 4.54
C GLY A 25 17.16 -16.05 4.56
N VAL A 26 16.47 -15.77 3.45
CA VAL A 26 15.00 -15.78 3.39
C VAL A 26 14.44 -17.19 3.47
N VAL A 27 15.09 -18.16 2.82
CA VAL A 27 14.71 -19.58 2.85
C VAL A 27 14.90 -20.16 4.25
N VAL A 28 16.04 -19.85 4.88
CA VAL A 28 16.33 -20.27 6.26
C VAL A 28 15.27 -19.72 7.22
N SER A 29 14.95 -18.44 7.07
CA SER A 29 13.97 -17.74 7.91
C SER A 29 12.56 -18.31 7.74
N ALA A 30 12.14 -18.58 6.49
CA ALA A 30 10.85 -19.20 6.18
C ALA A 30 10.70 -20.59 6.80
N ARG A 31 11.72 -21.45 6.68
CA ARG A 31 11.71 -22.80 7.28
C ARG A 31 11.57 -22.74 8.79
N LYS A 32 12.30 -21.85 9.46
CA LYS A 32 12.20 -21.67 10.92
C LYS A 32 10.81 -21.18 11.39
N MET A 33 10.14 -20.36 10.58
CA MET A 33 8.76 -19.93 10.84
C MET A 33 7.76 -21.07 10.62
N VAL A 34 7.95 -21.88 9.59
CA VAL A 34 7.18 -23.11 9.34
C VAL A 34 7.32 -24.10 10.50
N ASP A 35 8.54 -24.33 11.00
CA ASP A 35 8.78 -25.19 12.15
C ASP A 35 8.01 -24.72 13.38
N TRP A 36 8.08 -23.41 13.67
CA TRP A 36 7.33 -22.80 14.76
C TRP A 36 5.81 -22.99 14.58
N ALA A 37 5.29 -22.73 13.39
CA ALA A 37 3.86 -22.82 13.11
C ALA A 37 3.36 -24.27 13.25
N SER A 38 4.11 -25.25 12.75
CA SER A 38 3.81 -26.67 12.86
C SER A 38 3.69 -27.10 14.33
N ILE A 39 4.66 -26.72 15.17
CA ILE A 39 4.66 -26.98 16.62
C ILE A 39 3.43 -26.35 17.31
N ASN A 40 2.96 -25.21 16.81
CA ASN A 40 1.80 -24.49 17.35
C ASN A 40 0.47 -24.90 16.69
N GLY A 41 0.42 -26.07 16.03
CA GLY A 41 -0.81 -26.68 15.55
C GLY A 41 -1.38 -26.06 14.26
N TYR A 42 -0.56 -25.32 13.50
CA TYR A 42 -0.93 -24.86 12.18
C TYR A 42 -0.67 -25.98 11.16
N ARG A 43 -1.57 -26.11 10.17
CA ARG A 43 -1.18 -26.70 8.90
C ARG A 43 -0.22 -25.75 8.20
N THR A 44 0.86 -26.26 7.63
CA THR A 44 1.90 -25.43 7.03
C THR A 44 2.03 -25.66 5.53
N LEU A 45 2.21 -24.59 4.76
CA LEU A 45 2.59 -24.59 3.35
C LEU A 45 3.86 -23.74 3.21
N CYS A 46 4.91 -24.30 2.62
CA CYS A 46 6.17 -23.58 2.34
C CYS A 46 6.42 -23.59 0.84
N ILE A 47 6.64 -22.42 0.25
CA ILE A 47 6.92 -22.23 -1.17
C ILE A 47 8.20 -21.40 -1.25
N ASP A 48 9.26 -21.98 -1.82
CA ASP A 48 10.56 -21.32 -1.95
C ASP A 48 11.30 -21.72 -3.23
N ASP A 49 12.28 -20.92 -3.65
CA ASP A 49 13.08 -21.13 -4.87
C ASP A 49 14.42 -21.84 -4.61
N SER A 50 14.61 -22.48 -3.46
CA SER A 50 15.91 -23.07 -3.09
C SER A 50 16.31 -24.25 -3.97
N ASN A 51 15.34 -25.02 -4.47
CA ASN A 51 15.55 -26.17 -5.35
C ASN A 51 15.53 -25.82 -6.86
N GLY A 52 15.61 -24.52 -7.19
CA GLY A 52 15.46 -24.04 -8.57
C GLY A 52 14.00 -23.98 -9.04
N GLU A 53 13.04 -24.13 -8.12
CA GLU A 53 11.63 -23.87 -8.40
C GLU A 53 11.42 -22.37 -8.66
N VAL A 54 10.57 -22.06 -9.63
CA VAL A 54 10.15 -20.69 -9.91
C VAL A 54 8.95 -20.38 -9.01
N VAL A 55 9.11 -19.45 -8.08
CA VAL A 55 7.98 -18.93 -7.31
C VAL A 55 7.25 -17.94 -8.21
N SER A 56 6.13 -18.37 -8.78
CA SER A 56 5.29 -17.57 -9.68
C SER A 56 3.90 -17.33 -9.10
N VAL A 57 3.19 -16.33 -9.62
CA VAL A 57 1.78 -16.08 -9.27
C VAL A 57 0.93 -17.32 -9.47
N GLU A 58 1.11 -18.05 -10.57
CA GLU A 58 0.31 -19.25 -10.87
C GLU A 58 0.56 -20.36 -9.85
N LEU A 59 1.83 -20.61 -9.50
CA LEU A 59 2.18 -21.59 -8.47
C LEU A 59 1.56 -21.20 -7.13
N LEU A 60 1.66 -19.93 -6.75
CA LEU A 60 1.07 -19.43 -5.51
C LEU A 60 -0.46 -19.58 -5.53
N ARG A 61 -1.12 -19.17 -6.62
CA ARG A 61 -2.57 -19.26 -6.82
C ARG A 61 -3.06 -20.69 -6.57
N GLU A 62 -2.46 -21.66 -7.25
CA GLU A 62 -2.82 -23.09 -7.12
C GLU A 62 -2.63 -23.56 -5.67
N ARG A 63 -1.44 -23.35 -5.11
CA ARG A 63 -1.04 -23.93 -3.82
C ARG A 63 -1.78 -23.30 -2.64
N LEU A 64 -2.01 -21.99 -2.67
CA LEU A 64 -2.77 -21.29 -1.63
C LEU A 64 -4.24 -21.69 -1.67
N ARG A 65 -4.87 -21.72 -2.85
CA ARG A 65 -6.26 -22.13 -3.02
C ARG A 65 -6.47 -23.55 -2.48
N ASP A 66 -5.64 -24.50 -2.90
CA ASP A 66 -5.74 -25.89 -2.47
C ASP A 66 -5.54 -26.04 -0.96
N ALA A 67 -4.59 -25.30 -0.38
CA ALA A 67 -4.34 -25.33 1.06
C ALA A 67 -5.53 -24.78 1.86
N ILE A 68 -6.14 -23.68 1.41
CA ILE A 68 -7.34 -23.10 2.04
C ILE A 68 -8.52 -24.07 1.93
N GLU A 69 -8.83 -24.56 0.72
CA GLU A 69 -9.96 -25.46 0.47
C GLU A 69 -9.85 -26.80 1.23
N SER A 70 -8.63 -27.31 1.37
CA SER A 70 -8.38 -28.53 2.13
C SER A 70 -8.67 -28.40 3.64
N ILE A 71 -8.74 -27.18 4.17
CA ILE A 71 -9.22 -26.93 5.54
C ILE A 71 -10.73 -26.68 5.51
N ARG A 72 -11.20 -25.77 4.64
CA ARG A 72 -12.62 -25.36 4.54
C ARG A 72 -13.57 -26.52 4.26
N SER A 73 -13.13 -27.51 3.50
CA SER A 73 -13.90 -28.74 3.24
C SER A 73 -14.13 -29.61 4.49
N THR A 74 -13.44 -29.35 5.60
CA THR A 74 -13.51 -30.15 6.82
C THR A 74 -13.86 -29.35 8.08
N THR A 75 -13.52 -28.07 8.13
CA THR A 75 -13.71 -27.18 9.28
C THR A 75 -13.61 -25.71 8.87
N GLU A 76 -14.02 -24.80 9.75
CA GLU A 76 -13.87 -23.36 9.55
C GLU A 76 -12.39 -22.94 9.63
N LEU A 77 -11.93 -22.09 8.71
CA LEU A 77 -10.59 -21.52 8.75
C LEU A 77 -10.51 -20.42 9.81
N SER A 78 -10.14 -20.79 11.02
CA SER A 78 -10.08 -19.87 12.17
C SER A 78 -8.97 -18.82 12.05
N ARG A 79 -7.82 -19.17 11.47
CA ARG A 79 -6.69 -18.26 11.29
C ARG A 79 -5.83 -18.64 10.09
N LEU A 80 -5.48 -17.64 9.29
CA LEU A 80 -4.51 -17.71 8.21
C LEU A 80 -3.34 -16.78 8.52
N ILE A 81 -2.11 -17.27 8.45
CA ILE A 81 -0.90 -16.44 8.50
C ILE A 81 -0.18 -16.57 7.16
N ILE A 82 0.07 -15.45 6.50
CA ILE A 82 0.89 -15.37 5.29
C ILE A 82 2.19 -14.65 5.66
N TYR A 83 3.29 -15.38 5.58
CA TYR A 83 4.65 -14.88 5.79
C TYR A 83 5.37 -14.82 4.44
N PHE A 84 5.91 -13.65 4.11
CA PHE A 84 6.76 -13.45 2.94
C PHE A 84 8.15 -13.00 3.36
N ALA A 85 9.20 -13.55 2.74
CA ALA A 85 10.56 -13.04 2.85
C ALA A 85 11.26 -13.01 1.48
N GLY A 86 11.82 -11.86 1.13
CA GLY A 86 12.39 -11.64 -0.20
C GLY A 86 12.55 -10.16 -0.52
N HIS A 87 12.68 -9.86 -1.81
CA HIS A 87 12.65 -8.48 -2.28
C HIS A 87 11.23 -7.91 -2.21
N GLY A 88 11.14 -6.62 -1.92
CA GLY A 88 9.87 -5.92 -1.84
C GLY A 88 9.99 -4.49 -2.33
N ALA A 89 8.90 -3.99 -2.88
CA ALA A 89 8.78 -2.63 -3.39
C ALA A 89 7.55 -1.96 -2.79
N ALA A 90 7.55 -0.63 -2.78
CA ALA A 90 6.37 0.17 -2.49
C ALA A 90 6.12 1.13 -3.65
N HIS A 91 4.85 1.30 -4.03
CA HIS A 91 4.44 2.35 -4.97
C HIS A 91 3.74 3.50 -4.28
N SER A 92 3.35 3.35 -3.03
CA SER A 92 2.84 4.43 -2.19
C SER A 92 2.77 3.96 -0.74
N VAL A 93 2.42 4.86 0.18
CA VAL A 93 2.07 4.46 1.54
C VAL A 93 0.80 3.60 1.50
N GLY A 94 0.91 2.35 1.93
CA GLY A 94 -0.19 1.39 1.91
C GLY A 94 -0.15 0.38 0.77
N ASP A 95 0.66 0.62 -0.28
CA ASP A 95 0.70 -0.23 -1.47
C ASP A 95 2.03 -0.98 -1.64
N TYR A 96 2.02 -2.24 -1.21
CA TYR A 96 3.20 -3.11 -1.12
C TYR A 96 3.18 -4.20 -2.16
N TYR A 97 4.37 -4.44 -2.70
CA TYR A 97 4.63 -5.43 -3.72
C TYR A 97 5.70 -6.38 -3.23
N TRP A 98 5.39 -7.66 -3.18
CA TRP A 98 6.37 -8.70 -2.89
C TRP A 98 6.85 -9.34 -4.19
N ILE A 99 8.13 -9.21 -4.45
CA ILE A 99 8.71 -9.52 -5.76
C ILE A 99 8.90 -11.03 -5.90
N LEU A 100 8.38 -11.59 -6.99
CA LEU A 100 8.49 -13.01 -7.30
C LEU A 100 9.64 -13.30 -8.28
N THR A 101 9.89 -14.58 -8.56
CA THR A 101 11.11 -15.00 -9.27
C THR A 101 11.26 -14.34 -10.65
N GLU A 102 10.16 -14.21 -11.42
CA GLU A 102 10.18 -13.76 -12.83
C GLU A 102 9.65 -12.33 -13.04
N TRP A 103 9.66 -11.49 -11.99
CA TRP A 103 9.09 -10.13 -11.99
C TRP A 103 9.57 -9.22 -13.13
N GLU A 104 10.83 -9.31 -13.54
CA GLU A 104 11.41 -8.47 -14.61
C GLU A 104 10.78 -8.77 -15.97
N ARG A 105 10.41 -10.04 -16.21
CA ARG A 105 9.81 -10.44 -17.49
C ARG A 105 8.33 -10.15 -17.55
N ARG A 106 7.65 -10.18 -16.40
CA ARG A 106 6.19 -10.06 -16.29
C ARG A 106 5.85 -9.15 -15.10
N ALA A 107 5.28 -7.99 -15.40
CA ALA A 107 4.91 -6.98 -14.40
C ALA A 107 3.91 -7.48 -13.33
N THR A 108 3.18 -8.56 -13.61
CA THR A 108 2.26 -9.21 -12.69
C THR A 108 2.93 -10.24 -11.77
N GLU A 109 4.18 -10.64 -12.01
CA GLU A 109 4.96 -11.56 -11.17
C GLU A 109 5.47 -10.85 -9.90
N ALA A 110 4.53 -10.30 -9.14
CA ALA A 110 4.69 -9.73 -7.82
C ALA A 110 3.35 -9.87 -7.08
N ILE A 111 3.36 -10.02 -5.76
CA ILE A 111 2.13 -10.03 -4.96
C ILE A 111 1.80 -8.59 -4.59
N LYS A 112 0.69 -8.06 -5.09
CA LYS A 112 0.12 -6.80 -4.58
C LYS A 112 -0.59 -7.12 -3.28
N VAL A 113 0.08 -6.88 -2.15
CA VAL A 113 -0.34 -7.30 -0.81
C VAL A 113 -1.75 -6.80 -0.48
N SER A 114 -2.04 -5.59 -0.91
CA SER A 114 -3.30 -4.90 -0.72
C SER A 114 -4.44 -5.53 -1.56
N ALA A 115 -4.13 -6.10 -2.74
CA ALA A 115 -5.08 -6.86 -3.55
C ALA A 115 -5.30 -8.28 -3.01
N LEU A 116 -4.24 -8.95 -2.53
CA LEU A 116 -4.34 -10.24 -1.86
C LEU A 116 -5.26 -10.17 -0.64
N GLN A 117 -5.11 -9.16 0.22
CA GLN A 117 -5.99 -8.94 1.38
C GLN A 117 -7.46 -8.89 0.98
N ARG A 118 -7.78 -8.10 -0.04
CA ARG A 118 -9.15 -8.00 -0.56
C ARG A 118 -9.69 -9.31 -1.12
N MET A 119 -8.85 -10.15 -1.73
CA MET A 119 -9.28 -11.48 -2.16
C MET A 119 -9.51 -12.43 -0.99
N LEU A 120 -8.75 -12.33 0.10
CA LEU A 120 -8.93 -13.18 1.28
C LEU A 120 -10.31 -13.01 1.94
N GLU A 121 -10.97 -11.86 1.78
CA GLU A 121 -12.37 -11.66 2.22
C GLU A 121 -13.30 -12.74 1.66
N TYR A 122 -13.04 -13.24 0.45
CA TYR A 122 -13.87 -14.23 -0.23
C TYR A 122 -13.56 -15.67 0.16
N TYR A 123 -12.48 -15.92 0.89
CA TYR A 123 -12.05 -17.26 1.30
C TYR A 123 -12.44 -17.60 2.75
N GLY A 124 -13.13 -16.68 3.43
CA GLY A 124 -13.74 -16.88 4.76
C GLY A 124 -12.80 -17.18 5.95
N PRO A 125 -11.52 -16.74 6.01
CA PRO A 125 -10.77 -16.81 7.26
C PRO A 125 -11.41 -15.89 8.32
N LYS A 126 -11.38 -16.26 9.61
CA LYS A 126 -11.81 -15.33 10.68
C LYS A 126 -10.73 -14.33 11.08
N GLN A 127 -9.48 -14.75 10.94
CA GLN A 127 -8.31 -13.97 11.29
C GLN A 127 -7.23 -14.13 10.22
N VAL A 128 -6.61 -13.03 9.80
CA VAL A 128 -5.50 -13.00 8.85
C VAL A 128 -4.33 -12.25 9.46
N THR A 129 -3.14 -12.84 9.42
CA THR A 129 -1.87 -12.14 9.70
C THR A 129 -1.06 -12.05 8.42
N ILE A 130 -0.61 -10.85 8.07
CA ILE A 130 0.34 -10.60 6.98
C ILE A 130 1.68 -10.22 7.60
N ILE A 131 2.70 -11.06 7.41
CA ILE A 131 4.07 -10.81 7.86
C ILE A 131 4.96 -10.63 6.63
N GLY A 132 5.62 -9.48 6.49
CA GLY A 132 6.52 -9.22 5.37
C GLY A 132 7.93 -8.87 5.85
N ASP A 133 8.87 -9.77 5.63
CA ASP A 133 10.31 -9.55 5.80
C ASP A 133 10.95 -9.20 4.45
N ALA A 134 10.61 -8.00 3.98
CA ALA A 134 11.03 -7.46 2.69
C ALA A 134 11.19 -5.94 2.77
N CYS A 135 11.99 -5.38 1.86
CA CYS A 135 12.10 -3.94 1.68
C CYS A 135 10.74 -3.33 1.30
N GLN A 136 10.59 -2.04 1.54
CA GLN A 136 9.49 -1.22 1.00
C GLN A 136 10.10 -0.08 0.18
N GLU A 137 11.06 -0.40 -0.69
CA GLU A 137 11.86 0.59 -1.40
C GLU A 137 11.04 1.29 -2.48
N PHE A 138 11.17 2.63 -2.54
CA PHE A 138 10.74 3.44 -3.67
C PHE A 138 11.87 3.49 -4.70
N SER A 139 11.87 2.54 -5.61
CA SER A 139 12.84 2.48 -6.69
C SER A 139 12.13 2.64 -8.02
N SER A 140 12.68 3.47 -8.91
CA SER A 140 12.22 3.54 -10.31
C SER A 140 12.32 2.17 -11.00
N ARG A 141 13.20 1.28 -10.51
CA ARG A 141 13.30 -0.11 -10.96
C ARG A 141 11.98 -0.89 -10.83
N PHE A 142 11.13 -0.52 -9.87
CA PHE A 142 9.88 -1.22 -9.60
C PHE A 142 8.65 -0.48 -10.12
N ILE A 143 8.79 0.69 -10.74
CA ILE A 143 7.65 1.55 -11.14
C ILE A 143 6.67 0.83 -12.06
N ASP A 144 7.14 -0.17 -12.79
CA ASP A 144 6.38 -0.92 -13.78
C ASP A 144 5.70 -2.16 -13.22
N VAL A 145 5.96 -2.51 -11.97
CA VAL A 145 5.33 -3.65 -11.30
C VAL A 145 3.83 -3.36 -11.11
N ILE A 146 2.98 -4.20 -11.68
CA ILE A 146 1.52 -4.11 -11.53
C ILE A 146 1.04 -4.98 -10.37
N GLY A 147 1.73 -6.11 -10.16
CA GLY A 147 1.41 -7.13 -9.17
C GLY A 147 0.08 -7.84 -9.42
N SER A 148 -0.15 -8.90 -8.66
CA SER A 148 -1.34 -9.73 -8.70
C SER A 148 -1.94 -9.89 -7.31
N ALA A 149 -3.25 -10.12 -7.25
CA ALA A 149 -3.92 -10.52 -6.02
C ALA A 149 -3.58 -11.97 -5.59
N VAL A 150 -2.91 -12.74 -6.47
CA VAL A 150 -2.57 -14.16 -6.35
C VAL A 150 -3.79 -15.08 -6.35
N LEU A 151 -4.77 -14.82 -5.49
CA LEU A 151 -6.01 -15.57 -5.43
C LEU A 151 -7.02 -14.99 -6.42
N ASP A 152 -7.75 -15.87 -7.09
CA ASP A 152 -8.88 -15.47 -7.92
C ASP A 152 -10.08 -15.16 -7.03
N ARG A 153 -11.02 -14.37 -7.56
CA ARG A 153 -12.29 -14.14 -6.90
C ARG A 153 -13.20 -15.39 -7.08
N PRO A 154 -13.58 -16.11 -6.01
CA PRO A 154 -14.56 -17.19 -6.11
C PRO A 154 -15.98 -16.63 -6.19
N ASP A 155 -16.95 -17.49 -6.54
CA ASP A 155 -18.38 -17.17 -6.51
C ASP A 155 -18.93 -17.18 -5.06
N GLU A 156 -18.28 -16.42 -4.18
CA GLU A 156 -18.64 -16.27 -2.76
C GLU A 156 -18.91 -14.82 -2.40
N THR A 157 -19.52 -14.60 -1.24
CA THR A 157 -19.70 -13.26 -0.68
C THR A 157 -18.51 -12.89 0.19
N PRO A 158 -18.02 -11.63 0.12
CA PRO A 158 -16.91 -11.20 0.95
C PRO A 158 -17.31 -11.23 2.44
N GLN A 159 -16.41 -11.73 3.28
CA GLN A 159 -16.57 -11.83 4.72
C GLN A 159 -15.52 -10.99 5.44
N PHE A 160 -15.94 -10.38 6.55
CA PHE A 160 -15.04 -9.66 7.44
C PHE A 160 -14.09 -10.62 8.17
N TYR A 161 -12.84 -10.20 8.35
CA TYR A 161 -11.85 -10.88 9.16
C TYR A 161 -11.03 -9.88 9.99
N GLU A 162 -10.49 -10.32 11.13
CA GLU A 162 -9.54 -9.53 11.91
C GLU A 162 -8.16 -9.55 11.25
N LEU A 163 -7.48 -8.41 11.16
CA LEU A 163 -6.23 -8.29 10.42
C LEU A 163 -5.07 -7.81 11.30
N ASP A 164 -4.01 -8.62 11.34
CA ASP A 164 -2.70 -8.21 11.85
C ASP A 164 -1.73 -7.98 10.68
N GLN A 165 -0.93 -6.92 10.75
CA GLN A 165 0.16 -6.66 9.80
C GLN A 165 1.47 -6.41 10.53
N PHE A 166 2.52 -7.16 10.18
CA PHE A 166 3.86 -7.01 10.74
C PHE A 166 4.89 -6.94 9.61
N PHE A 167 5.40 -5.74 9.34
CA PHE A 167 6.39 -5.52 8.30
C PHE A 167 7.75 -5.15 8.89
N ALA A 168 8.82 -5.69 8.28
CA ALA A 168 10.19 -5.52 8.74
C ALA A 168 10.63 -4.07 8.82
N VAL A 169 10.11 -3.24 7.92
CA VAL A 169 10.43 -1.83 7.83
C VAL A 169 9.23 -0.96 7.48
N ASP A 170 9.34 0.33 7.76
CA ASP A 170 8.42 1.36 7.29
C ASP A 170 8.59 1.66 5.78
N VAL A 171 7.65 2.42 5.22
CA VAL A 171 7.59 2.72 3.79
C VAL A 171 8.83 3.50 3.35
N GLY A 172 9.39 3.16 2.19
CA GLY A 172 10.60 3.77 1.63
C GLY A 172 11.89 3.30 2.29
N LYS A 173 11.86 2.30 3.17
CA LYS A 173 13.05 1.78 3.88
C LYS A 173 13.41 0.37 3.42
N GLN A 174 14.65 -0.02 3.70
CA GLN A 174 15.21 -1.33 3.34
C GLN A 174 15.21 -2.28 4.53
N ALA A 175 14.79 -3.52 4.30
CA ALA A 175 14.95 -4.62 5.24
C ALA A 175 16.25 -5.38 4.95
N PHE A 176 16.87 -5.94 5.99
CA PHE A 176 18.21 -6.52 5.88
C PHE A 176 18.26 -7.97 6.34
N MET A 177 19.08 -8.74 5.63
CA MET A 177 19.54 -10.06 6.05
C MET A 177 21.04 -10.03 6.35
N VAL A 178 21.46 -10.91 7.25
CA VAL A 178 22.87 -11.19 7.51
C VAL A 178 23.28 -12.38 6.66
N ARG A 179 24.38 -12.24 5.92
CA ARG A 179 24.94 -13.31 5.08
C ARG A 179 25.56 -14.40 5.95
N GLU A 180 25.67 -15.59 5.39
CA GLU A 180 26.34 -16.71 6.03
C GLU A 180 27.81 -16.37 6.35
N THR A 181 28.26 -16.84 7.51
CA THR A 181 29.63 -16.74 7.99
C THR A 181 30.13 -18.15 8.35
N ALA A 182 31.42 -18.31 8.65
CA ALA A 182 31.96 -19.60 9.08
C ALA A 182 31.23 -20.19 10.31
N ASP A 183 30.70 -19.33 11.18
CA ASP A 183 30.13 -19.71 12.47
C ASP A 183 28.59 -19.57 12.54
N SER A 184 27.94 -19.05 11.50
CA SER A 184 26.49 -18.86 11.49
C SER A 184 25.88 -18.85 10.09
N GLU A 185 24.71 -19.50 9.97
CA GLU A 185 23.90 -19.50 8.75
C GLU A 185 23.31 -18.10 8.46
N ALA A 186 22.98 -17.85 7.19
CA ALA A 186 22.30 -16.62 6.79
C ALA A 186 20.89 -16.51 7.44
N PHE A 187 20.48 -15.30 7.84
CA PHE A 187 19.14 -15.07 8.42
C PHE A 187 18.64 -13.65 8.18
N CYS A 188 17.33 -13.46 8.20
CA CYS A 188 16.70 -12.15 8.16
C CYS A 188 16.58 -11.56 9.57
N ILE A 189 16.98 -10.30 9.75
CA ILE A 189 17.05 -9.67 11.09
C ILE A 189 15.67 -9.59 11.72
N PHE A 190 14.66 -9.15 10.97
CA PHE A 190 13.29 -9.03 11.46
C PHE A 190 12.70 -10.38 11.88
N THR A 191 12.82 -11.40 11.02
CA THR A 191 12.35 -12.76 11.35
C THR A 191 13.06 -13.35 12.56
N LYS A 192 14.36 -13.09 12.75
CA LYS A 192 15.08 -13.50 13.97
C LYS A 192 14.45 -12.91 15.23
N VAL A 193 14.08 -11.63 15.21
CA VAL A 193 13.43 -10.96 16.35
C VAL A 193 12.03 -11.54 16.59
N ILE A 194 11.21 -11.71 15.55
CA ILE A 194 9.90 -12.38 15.66
C ILE A 194 10.06 -13.76 16.31
N LEU A 195 10.98 -14.58 15.81
CA LEU A 195 11.17 -15.95 16.29
C LEU A 195 11.64 -16.01 17.75
N LYS A 196 12.42 -15.03 18.24
CA LYS A 196 12.77 -14.95 19.67
C LYS A 196 11.52 -14.81 20.54
N ALA A 197 10.60 -13.92 20.18
CA ALA A 197 9.34 -13.77 20.92
C ALA A 197 8.47 -15.02 20.82
N LEU A 198 8.24 -15.49 19.59
CA LEU A 198 7.40 -16.65 19.29
C LEU A 198 7.91 -17.98 19.87
N ARG A 199 9.20 -18.06 20.26
CA ARG A 199 9.82 -19.22 20.91
C ARG A 199 10.09 -19.02 22.40
N GLY A 200 9.72 -17.88 22.97
CA GLY A 200 9.85 -17.64 24.42
C GLY A 200 11.26 -17.25 24.87
N SER A 201 12.14 -16.86 23.94
CA SER A 201 13.54 -16.46 24.22
C SER A 201 13.79 -14.96 24.06
N ALA A 202 12.73 -14.16 23.90
CA ALA A 202 12.79 -12.70 23.93
C ALA A 202 12.86 -12.14 25.35
N GLU A 203 13.09 -10.84 25.44
CA GLU A 203 12.97 -10.08 26.70
C GLU A 203 11.53 -10.06 27.22
N ILE A 204 11.36 -9.82 28.52
CA ILE A 204 10.06 -9.90 29.20
C ILE A 204 9.00 -8.96 28.59
N ASN A 205 9.42 -7.86 27.97
CA ASN A 205 8.56 -6.90 27.30
C ASN A 205 7.82 -7.47 26.07
N ALA A 206 8.22 -8.65 25.59
CA ALA A 206 7.57 -9.37 24.49
C ALA A 206 6.30 -10.13 24.92
N PHE A 207 6.07 -10.25 26.23
CA PHE A 207 5.03 -11.09 26.78
C PHE A 207 4.00 -10.29 27.58
N GLU A 208 2.74 -10.65 27.44
CA GLU A 208 1.70 -10.34 28.42
C GLU A 208 1.61 -11.49 29.44
N THR A 209 1.59 -11.16 30.72
CA THR A 209 1.35 -12.16 31.77
C THR A 209 -0.14 -12.26 32.05
N ARG A 210 -0.71 -13.46 31.95
CA ARG A 210 -2.08 -13.76 32.40
C ARG A 210 -2.04 -15.04 33.23
N GLU A 211 -2.42 -14.93 34.50
CA GLU A 211 -2.29 -16.02 35.47
C GLU A 211 -0.85 -16.54 35.54
N ASP A 212 -0.62 -17.84 35.28
CA ASP A 212 0.71 -18.46 35.26
C ASP A 212 1.27 -18.65 33.82
N TRP A 213 0.75 -17.89 32.86
CA TRP A 213 1.17 -17.93 31.46
C TRP A 213 1.82 -16.62 31.00
N LEU A 214 2.93 -16.77 30.28
CA LEU A 214 3.50 -15.74 29.41
C LEU A 214 2.92 -15.92 28.01
N LEU A 215 2.26 -14.90 27.51
CA LEU A 215 1.54 -14.90 26.25
C LEU A 215 2.20 -13.95 25.27
N VAL A 216 2.45 -14.41 24.04
CA VAL A 216 2.75 -13.51 22.93
C VAL A 216 1.43 -13.17 22.27
N THR A 217 0.92 -11.97 22.55
CA THR A 217 -0.30 -11.44 21.93
C THR A 217 0.04 -10.63 20.69
N SER A 218 -0.96 -10.30 19.88
CA SER A 218 -0.85 -9.33 18.78
C SER A 218 -0.22 -8.01 19.26
N GLN A 219 -0.71 -7.47 20.38
CA GLN A 219 -0.25 -6.21 20.95
C GLN A 219 1.15 -6.33 21.59
N SER A 220 1.45 -7.44 22.27
CA SER A 220 2.77 -7.65 22.87
C SER A 220 3.85 -7.85 21.80
N LEU A 221 3.52 -8.57 20.72
CA LEU A 221 4.41 -8.77 19.58
C LEU A 221 4.68 -7.44 18.87
N ALA A 222 3.65 -6.64 18.58
CA ALA A 222 3.82 -5.32 17.97
C ALA A 222 4.78 -4.43 18.78
N ARG A 223 4.60 -4.37 20.10
CA ARG A 223 5.46 -3.60 21.02
C ARG A 223 6.89 -4.15 21.04
N HIS A 224 7.05 -5.47 21.08
CA HIS A 224 8.35 -6.10 21.05
C HIS A 224 9.11 -5.73 19.79
N LEU A 225 8.47 -5.86 18.62
CA LEU A 225 9.10 -5.55 17.34
C LEU A 225 9.57 -4.11 17.30
N GLN A 226 8.72 -3.16 17.71
CA GLN A 226 9.06 -1.74 17.76
C GLN A 226 10.35 -1.44 18.54
N ASN A 227 10.61 -2.20 19.61
CA ASN A 227 11.77 -1.98 20.48
C ASN A 227 12.99 -2.80 20.05
N ALA A 228 12.79 -4.07 19.69
CA ALA A 228 13.87 -5.04 19.54
C ALA A 228 14.48 -5.07 18.13
N VAL A 229 13.73 -4.67 17.09
CA VAL A 229 14.23 -4.70 15.71
C VAL A 229 15.32 -3.66 15.49
N GLU A 230 15.14 -2.42 15.97
CA GLU A 230 16.17 -1.37 15.83
C GLU A 230 17.45 -1.74 16.59
N VAL A 231 17.30 -2.30 17.80
CA VAL A 231 18.44 -2.77 18.61
C VAL A 231 19.18 -3.94 17.93
N GLU A 232 18.45 -4.93 17.40
CA GLU A 232 19.07 -6.07 16.72
C GLU A 232 19.73 -5.63 15.40
N ALA A 233 19.10 -4.74 14.63
CA ALA A 233 19.66 -4.18 13.40
C ALA A 233 20.96 -3.39 13.66
N GLY A 234 21.00 -2.60 14.75
CA GLY A 234 22.16 -1.82 15.14
C GLY A 234 23.42 -2.65 15.38
N LYS A 235 23.28 -3.93 15.80
CA LYS A 235 24.43 -4.86 15.95
C LYS A 235 25.16 -5.13 14.64
N TYR A 236 24.50 -4.90 13.52
CA TYR A 236 25.01 -5.12 12.16
C TYR A 236 25.28 -3.80 11.43
N GLY A 237 25.23 -2.65 12.12
CA GLY A 237 25.48 -1.34 11.53
C GLY A 237 24.41 -0.85 10.57
N VAL A 238 23.20 -1.43 10.63
CA VAL A 238 22.05 -1.03 9.81
C VAL A 238 20.90 -0.55 10.68
N ARG A 239 19.98 0.22 10.10
CA ARG A 239 18.79 0.72 10.79
C ARG A 239 17.54 0.11 10.18
N MET A 240 16.70 -0.47 11.03
CA MET A 240 15.39 -1.00 10.65
C MET A 240 14.35 -0.51 11.67
N ILE A 241 13.29 0.12 11.18
CA ILE A 241 12.16 0.57 12.00
C ILE A 241 10.94 -0.22 11.51
N PRO A 242 10.46 -1.22 12.26
CA PRO A 242 9.38 -2.07 11.80
C PRO A 242 8.07 -1.30 11.82
N ARG A 243 7.11 -1.78 11.03
CA ARG A 243 5.75 -1.26 11.02
C ARG A 243 4.79 -2.36 11.41
N SER A 244 4.21 -2.20 12.60
CA SER A 244 3.29 -3.18 13.19
C SER A 244 1.90 -2.56 13.34
N ARG A 245 0.87 -3.27 12.87
CA ARG A 245 -0.54 -2.93 13.02
C ARG A 245 -1.27 -4.14 13.63
N PRO A 246 -1.34 -4.25 14.96
CA PRO A 246 -2.12 -5.27 15.63
C PRO A 246 -3.61 -4.94 15.52
N GLY A 247 -4.41 -5.85 14.97
CA GLY A 247 -5.85 -5.73 14.77
C GLY A 247 -6.67 -6.94 15.26
N TYR A 248 -6.04 -7.97 15.81
CA TYR A 248 -6.76 -9.07 16.47
C TYR A 248 -7.39 -8.62 17.79
N PHE A 249 -8.66 -8.97 17.97
CA PHE A 249 -9.44 -8.66 19.18
C PHE A 249 -10.22 -9.85 19.76
N THR A 250 -10.38 -10.97 19.05
CA THR A 250 -10.98 -12.21 19.61
C THR A 250 -9.92 -13.17 20.14
N ASP A 251 -9.27 -13.98 19.30
CA ASP A 251 -8.09 -14.78 19.67
C ASP A 251 -6.83 -13.99 19.31
N CYS A 252 -6.29 -13.23 20.27
CA CYS A 252 -5.11 -12.39 20.03
C CYS A 252 -3.78 -13.10 20.31
N ILE A 253 -3.76 -14.41 20.59
CA ILE A 253 -2.55 -15.11 21.09
C ILE A 253 -1.84 -15.87 19.96
N TYR A 254 -0.55 -15.62 19.79
CA TYR A 254 0.36 -16.34 18.88
C TYR A 254 1.08 -17.50 19.56
N ALA A 255 1.56 -17.32 20.79
CA ALA A 255 2.31 -18.34 21.54
C ALA A 255 2.02 -18.26 23.04
N ARG A 256 2.18 -19.39 23.75
CA ARG A 256 1.95 -19.51 25.19
C ARG A 256 3.12 -20.26 25.85
N PHE A 257 3.61 -19.74 26.96
CA PHE A 257 4.68 -20.36 27.74
C PHE A 257 4.27 -20.39 29.21
N GLN A 258 4.40 -21.54 29.85
CA GLN A 258 4.08 -21.67 31.27
C GLN A 258 5.25 -21.15 32.09
N PHE A 259 4.98 -20.23 33.02
CA PHE A 259 6.00 -19.80 33.98
C PHE A 259 6.02 -20.80 35.14
N TYR A 260 7.16 -21.47 35.36
CA TYR A 260 7.36 -22.23 36.59
C TYR A 260 7.68 -21.25 37.72
N LYS A 261 6.70 -20.96 38.57
CA LYS A 261 7.01 -20.50 39.93
C LYS A 261 7.67 -21.69 40.62
N GLU A 262 8.95 -21.59 40.96
CA GLU A 262 9.51 -22.52 41.93
C GLU A 262 8.59 -22.50 43.16
N PRO A 263 8.14 -23.67 43.66
CA PRO A 263 7.38 -23.70 44.89
C PRO A 263 8.28 -23.09 45.96
N VAL A 264 7.84 -21.96 46.53
CA VAL A 264 8.47 -21.41 47.73
C VAL A 264 8.37 -22.50 48.79
N THR A 265 9.45 -23.26 48.97
CA THR A 265 9.58 -24.21 50.06
C THR A 265 9.53 -23.39 51.34
N LYS A 266 8.35 -23.36 51.98
CA LYS A 266 8.19 -22.94 53.36
C LYS A 266 8.90 -23.94 54.26
N GLU A 267 10.22 -23.85 54.32
CA GLU A 267 11.01 -24.35 55.43
C GLU A 267 11.89 -23.22 55.96
N MET A 268 11.29 -22.39 56.80
CA MET A 268 12.05 -21.69 57.84
C MET A 268 11.27 -21.78 59.14
N GLY A 269 11.65 -22.76 59.96
CA GLY A 269 11.31 -22.80 61.37
C GLY A 269 11.93 -21.60 62.07
N TYR A 270 11.12 -20.60 62.38
CA TYR A 270 11.50 -19.55 63.32
C TYR A 270 11.14 -19.99 64.74
N ARG A 271 12.16 -20.41 65.50
CA ARG A 271 12.14 -20.27 66.97
C ARG A 271 12.12 -18.78 67.27
N GLY A 272 11.11 -18.37 68.02
CA GLY A 272 10.81 -16.97 68.27
C GLY A 272 11.92 -16.20 68.97
N LYS A 273 11.90 -14.89 68.73
CA LYS A 273 12.18 -13.86 69.72
C LYS A 273 11.52 -12.56 69.26
N ASP A 274 10.61 -12.11 70.11
CA ASP A 274 10.07 -10.76 70.31
C ASP A 274 10.35 -9.69 69.24
N VAL A 275 9.28 -9.22 68.60
CA VAL A 275 9.24 -7.90 67.94
C VAL A 275 8.18 -7.06 68.65
N ARG A 276 8.63 -6.01 69.34
CA ARG A 276 7.79 -4.90 69.80
C ARG A 276 7.63 -3.91 68.64
N TYR A 277 6.38 -3.53 68.39
CA TYR A 277 6.03 -2.39 67.54
C TYR A 277 6.50 -1.07 68.17
N LEU A 278 7.11 -0.19 67.36
CA LEU A 278 7.10 1.25 67.58
C LEU A 278 7.09 1.98 66.23
N ASP A 279 5.98 2.66 65.98
CA ASP A 279 5.80 3.71 64.97
C ASP A 279 6.57 4.99 65.31
N LYS A 280 6.85 5.79 64.25
CA LYS A 280 6.96 7.28 64.12
C LYS A 280 8.22 7.69 63.35
N GLU A 281 8.13 8.30 62.17
CA GLU A 281 7.75 9.69 61.82
C GLU A 281 8.76 10.79 62.21
N PHE A 282 9.21 11.50 61.16
CA PHE A 282 9.77 12.87 61.02
C PHE A 282 11.03 13.34 61.79
N GLY A 283 11.94 14.01 61.06
CA GLY A 283 12.81 15.04 61.66
C GLY A 283 14.06 15.42 60.87
N ASN A 284 14.01 16.58 60.20
CA ASN A 284 15.13 17.31 59.61
C ASN A 284 16.01 17.99 60.69
N VAL A 285 17.11 18.64 60.27
CA VAL A 285 18.07 19.52 61.01
C VAL A 285 19.30 18.76 61.54
N GLY A 286 20.57 19.13 61.37
CA GLY A 286 21.24 20.30 60.81
C GLY A 286 22.59 20.49 61.56
N GLY A 287 23.68 20.84 60.86
CA GLY A 287 24.86 21.47 61.48
C GLY A 287 26.22 20.75 61.37
N LYS A 288 27.15 21.38 60.63
CA LYS A 288 28.54 21.82 60.98
C LYS A 288 29.37 20.95 61.96
N VAL A 289 30.69 20.69 61.86
CA VAL A 289 31.85 21.25 61.11
C VAL A 289 33.15 20.53 61.58
N LEU A 290 34.17 20.43 60.68
CA LEU A 290 35.65 20.31 60.86
C LEU A 290 36.37 18.98 61.23
N ASN A 291 37.08 18.47 60.22
CA ASN A 291 38.53 18.20 60.04
C ASN A 291 39.43 17.75 61.21
N ALA A 292 40.34 16.82 60.91
CA ALA A 292 41.80 17.05 60.93
C ALA A 292 42.58 15.87 60.29
N ALA A 293 43.65 16.21 59.55
CA ALA A 293 44.69 15.34 58.98
C ALA A 293 44.22 14.38 57.86
N GLY A 294 44.43 14.64 56.56
CA GLY A 294 45.55 15.36 55.94
C GLY A 294 46.75 14.43 55.79
N GLU A 295 46.65 13.44 54.90
CA GLU A 295 47.78 12.91 54.11
C GLU A 295 47.26 11.93 53.04
N VAL A 296 47.75 12.13 51.81
CA VAL A 296 47.45 11.35 50.61
C VAL A 296 48.56 10.31 50.46
N GLY A 297 48.21 9.04 50.48
CA GLY A 297 49.07 7.92 50.13
C GLY A 297 48.42 7.08 49.04
N ASN A 298 49.04 7.07 47.86
CA ASN A 298 48.69 6.20 46.73
C ASN A 298 49.29 4.81 46.98
N GLU A 299 48.44 3.81 47.18
CA GLU A 299 48.78 2.42 46.89
C GLU A 299 47.74 1.84 45.93
N ILE A 300 48.25 1.46 44.76
CA ILE A 300 47.54 0.76 43.70
C ILE A 300 47.59 -0.71 44.06
N GLY A 301 46.47 -1.23 44.57
CA GLY A 301 46.16 -2.65 44.53
C GLY A 301 45.20 -2.91 43.38
N GLU A 302 45.68 -3.59 42.34
CA GLU A 302 44.83 -4.16 41.31
C GLU A 302 43.84 -5.15 41.94
N VAL A 303 42.54 -4.91 41.74
CA VAL A 303 41.52 -5.94 41.85
C VAL A 303 40.74 -5.97 40.54
N GLU A 304 40.92 -7.08 39.85
CA GLU A 304 40.15 -7.61 38.74
C GLU A 304 38.67 -7.70 39.12
N VAL A 305 37.78 -7.02 38.39
CA VAL A 305 36.33 -7.25 38.50
C VAL A 305 35.87 -8.06 37.29
N SER A 306 35.83 -9.37 37.54
CA SER A 306 34.97 -10.35 36.87
C SER A 306 33.49 -10.04 37.16
N TYR A 307 32.61 -10.10 36.15
CA TYR A 307 31.16 -10.15 36.35
C TYR A 307 30.73 -11.59 36.60
N GLY A 308 30.51 -11.96 37.87
CA GLY A 308 29.88 -13.22 38.28
C GLY A 308 28.40 -13.06 38.58
N SER A 309 27.62 -14.08 38.18
CA SER A 309 26.19 -14.35 38.43
C SER A 309 25.69 -14.18 39.88
N TYR A 310 24.36 -14.25 40.09
CA TYR A 310 23.65 -14.25 41.38
C TYR A 310 24.46 -14.80 42.59
N GLU A 311 24.33 -14.12 43.75
CA GLU A 311 25.35 -13.60 44.72
C GLU A 311 25.46 -12.07 44.50
N PHE A 312 25.46 -11.12 45.46
CA PHE A 312 25.07 -10.99 46.88
C PHE A 312 24.57 -9.53 47.07
N SER A 313 23.84 -9.22 48.16
CA SER A 313 23.33 -7.87 48.49
C SER A 313 24.25 -7.05 49.41
N ALA A 314 24.32 -5.72 49.23
CA ALA A 314 24.02 -4.64 50.22
C ALA A 314 24.69 -3.29 49.88
N ASP A 315 23.89 -2.21 49.86
CA ASP A 315 24.07 -0.78 50.28
C ASP A 315 25.51 -0.21 50.50
N VAL A 316 25.93 1.04 50.19
CA VAL A 316 25.32 2.35 49.82
C VAL A 316 26.45 3.36 49.42
N GLU A 317 26.10 4.39 48.62
CA GLU A 317 26.69 5.75 48.40
C GLU A 317 27.96 6.06 47.53
N MET A 318 27.83 7.18 46.79
CA MET A 318 28.74 7.77 45.78
C MET A 318 29.63 8.91 46.34
N PRO A 319 30.63 9.38 45.55
CA PRO A 319 30.88 10.82 45.43
C PRO A 319 31.13 11.33 43.99
N GLY A 320 30.77 12.61 43.75
CA GLY A 320 31.18 13.44 42.59
C GLY A 320 32.62 13.97 42.75
N LEU A 321 33.20 14.85 41.93
CA LEU A 321 32.69 16.01 41.18
C LEU A 321 33.71 16.48 40.11
N ASP A 322 33.19 17.11 39.06
CA ASP A 322 33.59 18.33 38.32
C ASP A 322 35.03 18.86 38.24
N SER A 323 35.41 19.27 37.02
CA SER A 323 35.84 20.63 36.59
C SER A 323 36.63 20.55 35.25
N LEU A 324 36.71 21.52 34.32
CA LEU A 324 36.22 22.88 34.09
C LEU A 324 36.59 23.25 32.62
N ASN A 325 35.76 24.07 31.98
CA ASN A 325 36.08 25.13 30.99
C ASN A 325 36.82 24.81 29.66
N SER A 326 36.16 25.06 28.51
CA SER A 326 36.38 26.25 27.62
C SER A 326 36.12 26.01 26.11
N ILE A 327 35.05 26.67 25.56
CA ILE A 327 34.90 27.41 24.25
C ILE A 327 35.18 26.66 22.90
N PRO A 328 34.52 26.95 21.73
CA PRO A 328 33.26 27.63 21.39
C PRO A 328 32.25 26.75 20.58
N SER A 329 31.02 27.25 20.48
CA SER A 329 29.98 26.81 19.54
C SER A 329 30.39 27.00 18.07
N ALA A 330 30.36 25.91 17.30
CA ALA A 330 30.36 25.91 15.84
C ALA A 330 29.27 24.96 15.34
N LEU A 331 28.02 25.38 15.50
CA LEU A 331 26.83 24.77 14.92
C LEU A 331 25.91 25.90 14.42
N ASP A 332 26.45 26.70 13.51
CA ASP A 332 25.71 27.60 12.64
C ASP A 332 26.11 27.23 11.20
N SER A 333 25.42 26.26 10.59
CA SER A 333 25.39 26.10 9.11
C SER A 333 24.46 25.01 8.56
N LEU A 334 23.60 24.35 9.36
CA LEU A 334 22.67 23.32 8.82
C LEU A 334 21.18 23.58 9.08
N ASP A 335 20.82 24.74 9.64
CA ASP A 335 19.40 25.15 9.82
C ASP A 335 18.85 26.03 8.68
N SER A 336 19.64 26.35 7.65
CA SER A 336 19.24 27.28 6.59
C SER A 336 18.70 26.63 5.30
N ILE A 337 18.41 25.33 5.30
CA ILE A 337 17.79 24.66 4.13
C ILE A 337 16.41 24.05 4.48
N SER A 338 16.05 23.95 5.77
CA SER A 338 14.77 23.38 6.20
C SER A 338 13.68 24.42 6.52
N PHE A 339 13.98 25.72 6.50
CA PHE A 339 13.04 26.77 6.93
C PHE A 339 12.36 27.55 5.79
N ASP A 340 12.81 27.43 4.54
CA ASP A 340 12.22 28.16 3.40
C ASP A 340 10.92 27.53 2.84
N TYR A 341 10.56 26.31 3.25
CA TYR A 341 9.39 25.61 2.69
C TYR A 341 8.15 25.55 3.61
N ALA A 342 8.32 25.73 4.92
CA ALA A 342 7.16 25.97 5.80
C ALA A 342 6.48 27.31 5.48
N GLN A 343 7.25 28.28 4.99
CA GLN A 343 6.73 29.59 4.55
C GLN A 343 6.09 29.54 3.16
N THR A 344 6.65 28.83 2.17
CA THR A 344 6.03 28.76 0.83
C THR A 344 4.78 27.87 0.76
N GLY A 345 4.66 26.86 1.64
CA GLY A 345 3.43 26.07 1.80
C GLY A 345 2.30 26.79 2.54
N GLN A 346 2.62 27.71 3.46
CA GLN A 346 1.62 28.51 4.19
C GLN A 346 1.32 29.87 3.55
N ASP A 347 2.26 30.51 2.86
CA ASP A 347 2.05 31.81 2.21
C ASP A 347 1.15 31.72 0.97
N TYR A 348 1.00 30.54 0.34
CA TYR A 348 0.02 30.35 -0.74
C TYR A 348 -1.42 30.12 -0.26
N VAL A 349 -1.61 29.84 1.04
CA VAL A 349 -2.94 29.81 1.69
C VAL A 349 -3.37 31.23 2.11
N GLY A 350 -2.46 32.21 2.03
CA GLY A 350 -2.69 33.62 2.34
C GLY A 350 -3.15 34.45 1.15
N ARG A 351 -4.43 34.86 1.16
CA ARG A 351 -5.05 35.91 0.30
C ARG A 351 -5.18 35.60 -1.20
N ARG A 352 -6.02 34.62 -1.50
CA ARG A 352 -7.18 34.85 -2.38
C ARG A 352 -8.34 34.02 -1.85
N GLU A 353 -9.15 34.62 -0.97
CA GLU A 353 -10.48 34.11 -0.66
C GLU A 353 -11.30 34.11 -1.96
N TRP A 354 -11.22 33.03 -2.74
CA TRP A 354 -12.30 32.68 -3.66
C TRP A 354 -13.41 32.11 -2.79
N ARG A 355 -14.27 32.98 -2.26
CA ARG A 355 -15.55 32.57 -1.68
C ARG A 355 -16.43 32.03 -2.81
N TYR A 356 -16.30 30.75 -3.13
CA TYR A 356 -17.37 30.02 -3.79
C TYR A 356 -18.37 29.61 -2.71
N SER A 357 -19.47 30.36 -2.62
CA SER A 357 -20.61 29.99 -1.78
C SER A 357 -21.18 28.66 -2.28
N GLU A 358 -21.49 27.72 -1.36
CA GLU A 358 -22.28 26.52 -1.69
C GLU A 358 -23.62 26.88 -2.40
N ASP A 359 -24.11 28.11 -2.25
CA ASP A 359 -25.32 28.64 -2.90
C ASP A 359 -25.16 29.05 -4.39
N SER A 360 -23.95 29.05 -4.96
CA SER A 360 -23.74 29.35 -6.39
C SER A 360 -23.67 28.09 -7.28
N PHE A 361 -24.01 26.92 -6.73
CA PHE A 361 -24.11 25.65 -7.46
C PHE A 361 -25.54 25.35 -7.94
N GLU A 362 -26.40 26.36 -8.07
CA GLU A 362 -27.45 26.29 -9.08
C GLU A 362 -26.77 26.42 -10.44
N PHE A 363 -26.50 25.27 -11.05
CA PHE A 363 -26.20 25.16 -12.48
C PHE A 363 -27.43 25.72 -13.21
N ARG A 364 -27.46 27.04 -13.41
CA ARG A 364 -28.45 27.66 -14.27
C ARG A 364 -28.34 26.98 -15.62
N ASN A 365 -29.49 26.55 -16.12
CA ASN A 365 -29.76 26.04 -17.47
C ASN A 365 -29.41 27.04 -18.59
N GLU A 366 -28.47 27.97 -18.37
CA GLU A 366 -27.85 28.74 -19.44
C GLU A 366 -26.64 27.93 -19.92
N VAL A 367 -26.97 26.87 -20.66
CA VAL A 367 -26.12 26.37 -21.73
C VAL A 367 -25.75 27.61 -22.54
N PHE A 368 -24.51 28.08 -22.37
CA PHE A 368 -23.92 29.00 -23.31
C PHE A 368 -24.14 28.38 -24.69
N LEU A 369 -24.79 29.13 -25.57
CA LEU A 369 -24.77 28.89 -27.01
C LEU A 369 -23.32 29.10 -27.47
N LEU A 370 -22.43 28.21 -27.04
CA LEU A 370 -21.24 27.87 -27.78
C LEU A 370 -21.72 27.36 -29.12
N ASP A 371 -21.01 27.74 -30.18
CA ASP A 371 -21.18 27.19 -31.51
C ASP A 371 -21.40 25.66 -31.37
N PRO A 372 -22.52 25.08 -31.86
CA PRO A 372 -22.90 23.68 -31.62
C PRO A 372 -21.91 22.63 -32.19
N HIS A 373 -20.74 23.09 -32.64
CA HIS A 373 -19.67 22.33 -33.28
C HIS A 373 -18.36 22.31 -32.48
N VAL A 374 -18.30 22.76 -31.22
CA VAL A 374 -17.06 22.68 -30.44
C VAL A 374 -17.34 22.07 -29.08
N GLY A 375 -16.77 20.90 -28.81
CA GLY A 375 -16.72 20.42 -27.42
C GLY A 375 -16.27 18.98 -27.23
N THR A 376 -16.16 18.16 -28.27
CA THR A 376 -15.68 16.78 -28.14
C THR A 376 -14.59 16.51 -29.16
N GLY A 377 -13.37 16.25 -28.70
CA GLY A 377 -12.24 16.11 -29.60
C GLY A 377 -11.01 15.56 -28.93
N ILE A 378 -9.98 15.32 -29.73
CA ILE A 378 -8.70 14.83 -29.26
C ILE A 378 -7.55 15.68 -29.81
N ARG A 379 -6.67 16.10 -28.93
CA ARG A 379 -5.48 16.89 -29.27
C ARG A 379 -4.24 16.09 -28.90
N ILE A 380 -3.29 15.97 -29.82
CA ILE A 380 -2.06 15.24 -29.59
C ILE A 380 -0.90 16.22 -29.75
N ILE A 381 -0.02 16.30 -28.76
CA ILE A 381 1.04 17.30 -28.74
C ILE A 381 2.36 16.60 -28.42
N GLY A 382 3.41 16.90 -29.18
CA GLY A 382 4.78 16.46 -28.86
C GLY A 382 5.20 15.09 -29.40
N ALA A 383 4.35 14.41 -30.18
CA ALA A 383 4.70 13.15 -30.85
C ALA A 383 4.14 13.06 -32.26
N SER A 384 4.82 12.31 -33.12
CA SER A 384 4.32 11.93 -34.45
C SER A 384 3.38 10.73 -34.33
N VAL A 385 2.22 10.83 -34.98
CA VAL A 385 1.17 9.82 -34.95
C VAL A 385 1.10 9.14 -36.31
N SER A 386 1.19 7.80 -36.32
CA SER A 386 1.07 6.99 -37.54
C SER A 386 -0.36 6.56 -37.82
N LYS A 387 -1.17 6.36 -36.77
CA LYS A 387 -2.55 5.89 -36.88
C LYS A 387 -3.43 6.40 -35.73
N LEU A 388 -4.69 6.73 -36.04
CA LEU A 388 -5.74 7.03 -35.08
C LEU A 388 -6.98 6.19 -35.38
N GLU A 389 -7.56 5.60 -34.34
CA GLU A 389 -8.78 4.79 -34.43
C GLU A 389 -9.70 5.09 -33.26
N SER A 390 -11.01 5.15 -33.52
CA SER A 390 -12.04 5.38 -32.51
C SER A 390 -12.99 4.19 -32.42
N SER A 391 -13.36 3.80 -31.21
CA SER A 391 -14.37 2.76 -30.96
C SER A 391 -15.78 3.20 -31.37
N ASN A 392 -16.02 4.52 -31.36
CA ASN A 392 -17.27 5.15 -31.74
C ASN A 392 -17.00 6.55 -32.31
N GLY A 393 -17.85 6.99 -33.23
CA GLY A 393 -17.70 8.29 -33.88
C GLY A 393 -16.68 8.30 -35.04
N GLU A 394 -16.74 9.37 -35.82
CA GLU A 394 -15.82 9.62 -36.94
C GLU A 394 -14.81 10.69 -36.56
N LEU A 395 -13.52 10.41 -36.81
CA LEU A 395 -12.43 11.34 -36.58
C LEU A 395 -12.28 12.28 -37.79
N VAL A 396 -12.35 13.58 -37.55
CA VAL A 396 -12.19 14.64 -38.56
C VAL A 396 -10.95 15.47 -38.23
N PHE A 397 -10.00 15.53 -39.15
CA PHE A 397 -8.79 16.34 -38.97
C PHE A 397 -9.10 17.82 -39.19
N LEU A 398 -8.69 18.66 -38.24
CA LEU A 398 -8.89 20.10 -38.35
C LEU A 398 -7.78 20.73 -39.18
N SER A 399 -8.17 21.42 -40.26
CA SER A 399 -7.24 22.08 -41.21
C SER A 399 -6.27 23.09 -40.58
N ARG A 400 -6.57 23.59 -39.37
CA ARG A 400 -5.77 24.60 -38.67
C ARG A 400 -4.58 24.03 -37.89
N SER A 401 -4.56 22.73 -37.60
CA SER A 401 -3.46 22.08 -36.89
C SER A 401 -3.44 20.59 -37.25
N PRO A 402 -2.40 20.08 -37.94
CA PRO A 402 -2.32 18.67 -38.30
C PRO A 402 -2.22 17.73 -37.09
N MET A 403 -1.99 18.29 -35.89
CA MET A 403 -1.88 17.56 -34.63
C MET A 403 -3.17 17.67 -33.77
N THR A 404 -4.28 18.13 -34.34
CA THR A 404 -5.56 18.24 -33.63
C THR A 404 -6.67 17.59 -34.46
N CYS A 405 -7.41 16.68 -33.84
CA CYS A 405 -8.52 15.97 -34.44
C CYS A 405 -9.80 16.26 -33.67
N GLU A 406 -10.88 16.52 -34.37
CA GLU A 406 -12.21 16.54 -33.80
C GLU A 406 -12.81 15.13 -33.89
N LEU A 407 -13.58 14.72 -32.89
CA LEU A 407 -14.28 13.44 -32.90
C LEU A 407 -15.78 13.70 -32.88
N VAL A 408 -16.44 13.35 -33.98
CA VAL A 408 -17.90 13.43 -34.09
C VAL A 408 -18.48 12.12 -33.59
N LEU A 409 -18.96 12.11 -32.34
CA LEU A 409 -19.63 10.93 -31.78
C LEU A 409 -21.00 10.73 -32.45
N PHE A 410 -21.29 9.51 -32.87
CA PHE A 410 -22.62 9.12 -33.36
C PHE A 410 -23.53 8.75 -32.19
N ASP A 411 -24.83 9.01 -32.33
CA ASP A 411 -25.86 8.79 -31.30
C ASP A 411 -25.52 9.46 -29.96
N VAL A 412 -25.78 10.76 -29.82
CA VAL A 412 -25.28 11.63 -28.73
C VAL A 412 -26.33 11.86 -27.62
N PRO A 413 -26.57 10.92 -26.68
CA PRO A 413 -26.97 11.33 -25.35
C PRO A 413 -25.80 12.05 -24.67
N SER A 414 -26.07 12.87 -23.66
CA SER A 414 -25.10 13.69 -22.92
C SER A 414 -24.00 12.90 -22.17
N GLN A 415 -23.96 11.58 -22.33
CA GLN A 415 -23.02 10.64 -21.70
C GLN A 415 -22.22 9.83 -22.72
N ALA A 416 -22.22 10.25 -23.99
CA ALA A 416 -21.48 9.58 -25.04
C ALA A 416 -19.96 9.69 -24.81
N TRP A 417 -19.25 8.62 -25.16
CA TRP A 417 -17.79 8.55 -25.12
C TRP A 417 -17.28 7.64 -26.25
N SER A 418 -15.97 7.68 -26.51
CA SER A 418 -15.24 6.73 -27.36
C SER A 418 -13.84 6.50 -26.81
N ASP A 419 -13.40 5.25 -26.75
CA ASP A 419 -11.98 4.95 -26.68
C ASP A 419 -11.32 5.32 -28.02
N VAL A 420 -10.17 5.97 -27.95
CA VAL A 420 -9.33 6.34 -29.10
C VAL A 420 -7.96 5.75 -28.90
N LEU A 421 -7.51 4.98 -29.89
CA LEU A 421 -6.17 4.43 -29.97
C LEU A 421 -5.28 5.32 -30.82
N ILE A 422 -4.10 5.63 -30.28
CA ILE A 422 -3.12 6.52 -30.89
C ILE A 422 -1.83 5.73 -31.08
N THR A 423 -1.60 5.25 -32.29
CA THR A 423 -0.36 4.56 -32.64
C THR A 423 0.67 5.59 -33.08
N LEU A 424 1.83 5.57 -32.43
CA LEU A 424 2.96 6.45 -32.69
C LEU A 424 3.80 5.92 -33.87
N GLU A 425 4.74 6.72 -34.36
CA GLU A 425 5.66 6.29 -35.44
C GLU A 425 6.58 5.14 -35.02
N ASP A 426 6.86 4.98 -33.73
CA ASP A 426 7.64 3.86 -33.19
C ASP A 426 6.82 2.56 -33.01
N GLY A 427 5.52 2.61 -33.33
CA GLY A 427 4.57 1.51 -33.20
C GLY A 427 3.92 1.36 -31.83
N ASN A 428 4.36 2.10 -30.81
CA ASN A 428 3.71 2.10 -29.50
C ASN A 428 2.33 2.71 -29.60
N THR A 429 1.39 2.24 -28.77
CA THR A 429 0.01 2.72 -28.79
C THR A 429 -0.40 3.24 -27.42
N CYS A 430 -0.81 4.50 -27.35
CA CYS A 430 -1.46 5.06 -26.16
C CYS A 430 -2.96 5.24 -26.39
N THR A 431 -3.69 5.51 -25.31
CA THR A 431 -5.15 5.53 -25.32
C THR A 431 -5.70 6.79 -24.70
N ALA A 432 -6.81 7.29 -25.24
CA ALA A 432 -7.61 8.33 -24.63
C ALA A 432 -9.09 7.94 -24.66
N CYS A 433 -9.83 8.21 -23.59
CA CYS A 433 -11.28 8.11 -23.61
C CYS A 433 -11.85 9.49 -23.91
N VAL A 434 -12.29 9.73 -25.13
CA VAL A 434 -12.93 11.00 -25.49
C VAL A 434 -14.34 11.00 -24.91
N VAL A 435 -14.64 11.98 -24.06
CA VAL A 435 -15.92 12.13 -23.38
C VAL A 435 -16.65 13.35 -23.92
N SER A 436 -17.96 13.22 -24.19
CA SER A 436 -18.77 14.32 -24.70
C SER A 436 -18.67 15.57 -23.81
N GLY A 437 -18.39 16.72 -24.42
CA GLY A 437 -18.21 17.99 -23.73
C GLY A 437 -16.79 18.27 -23.20
N PHE A 438 -15.83 17.37 -23.49
CA PHE A 438 -14.42 17.56 -23.16
C PHE A 438 -13.52 17.35 -24.39
N VAL A 439 -12.41 18.09 -24.41
CA VAL A 439 -11.27 17.83 -25.28
C VAL A 439 -10.27 16.97 -24.51
N SER A 440 -9.94 15.80 -25.07
CA SER A 440 -8.88 14.93 -24.56
C SER A 440 -7.54 15.37 -25.14
N THR A 441 -6.67 15.96 -24.34
CA THR A 441 -5.31 16.31 -24.72
C THR A 441 -4.33 15.22 -24.27
N VAL A 442 -3.63 14.62 -25.22
CA VAL A 442 -2.52 13.68 -25.01
C VAL A 442 -1.22 14.41 -25.30
N TYR A 443 -0.45 14.66 -24.24
CA TYR A 443 0.79 15.42 -24.30
C TYR A 443 2.02 14.57 -24.05
N PHE A 444 2.94 14.56 -25.01
CA PHE A 444 4.25 13.92 -24.93
C PHE A 444 5.29 14.99 -24.63
N ALA A 445 5.49 15.27 -23.35
CA ALA A 445 6.54 16.16 -22.90
C ALA A 445 7.90 15.48 -23.02
N SER A 446 8.93 16.23 -23.44
CA SER A 446 10.32 15.72 -23.52
C SER A 446 10.86 15.19 -22.19
N ASP A 447 10.33 15.72 -21.09
CA ASP A 447 10.84 15.45 -19.74
C ASP A 447 10.10 14.28 -19.07
N PHE A 448 9.12 13.67 -19.75
CA PHE A 448 8.30 12.59 -19.22
C PHE A 448 8.48 11.32 -20.04
N ALA A 449 8.62 10.18 -19.35
CA ALA A 449 8.77 8.87 -19.99
C ALA A 449 7.45 8.32 -20.56
N SER A 450 6.30 8.92 -20.23
CA SER A 450 4.97 8.50 -20.68
C SER A 450 4.10 9.70 -21.04
N PRO A 451 3.12 9.56 -21.93
CA PRO A 451 2.19 10.65 -22.25
C PRO A 451 1.37 11.06 -21.04
N ILE A 452 0.92 12.31 -21.05
CA ILE A 452 -0.01 12.88 -20.09
C ILE A 452 -1.39 12.99 -20.76
N LEU A 453 -2.43 12.44 -20.16
CA LEU A 453 -3.81 12.54 -20.66
C LEU A 453 -4.65 13.50 -19.80
N LEU A 454 -5.19 14.55 -20.40
CA LEU A 454 -6.05 15.54 -19.73
C LEU A 454 -7.37 15.72 -20.47
N HIS A 455 -8.48 15.75 -19.73
CA HIS A 455 -9.82 15.98 -20.28
C HIS A 455 -10.33 17.33 -19.80
N HIS A 456 -10.41 18.35 -20.67
CA HIS A 456 -10.77 19.72 -20.28
C HIS A 456 -11.85 20.33 -21.19
N PRO A 457 -12.66 21.29 -20.72
CA PRO A 457 -13.81 21.82 -21.47
C PRO A 457 -13.46 22.88 -22.55
N SER A 458 -12.25 23.44 -22.56
CA SER A 458 -11.86 24.56 -23.45
C SER A 458 -10.59 24.28 -24.26
N ASP A 459 -10.34 24.99 -25.35
CA ASP A 459 -9.13 24.81 -26.17
C ASP A 459 -7.80 25.29 -25.53
N ASP A 460 -7.84 25.93 -24.36
CA ASP A 460 -6.64 26.47 -23.71
C ASP A 460 -5.75 25.35 -23.13
N PRO A 461 -4.43 25.37 -23.39
CA PRO A 461 -3.52 24.39 -22.84
C PRO A 461 -3.48 24.53 -21.30
N PRO A 462 -3.50 23.42 -20.56
CA PRO A 462 -3.61 23.44 -19.12
C PRO A 462 -2.24 23.67 -18.46
N GLU A 463 -1.61 24.82 -18.70
CA GLU A 463 -0.27 25.16 -18.17
C GLU A 463 -0.15 25.03 -16.64
N ASN A 464 -1.26 25.21 -15.91
CA ASN A 464 -1.30 25.07 -14.46
C ASN A 464 -1.68 23.65 -13.97
N GLU A 465 -2.18 22.77 -14.84
CA GLU A 465 -2.71 21.48 -14.40
C GLU A 465 -1.62 20.42 -14.30
N TYR A 466 -0.45 20.59 -14.93
CA TYR A 466 0.68 19.66 -14.84
C TYR A 466 1.20 19.40 -13.40
N ARG A 467 0.78 20.20 -12.41
CA ARG A 467 1.12 20.00 -11.00
C ARG A 467 0.66 18.65 -10.44
N PHE A 468 -0.30 17.96 -11.06
CA PHE A 468 -0.65 16.60 -10.60
C PHE A 468 0.50 15.61 -10.78
N ALA A 469 1.41 15.83 -11.73
CA ALA A 469 2.57 14.96 -11.92
C ALA A 469 3.49 14.99 -10.69
N GLU A 470 3.64 16.16 -10.06
CA GLU A 470 4.35 16.30 -8.79
C GLU A 470 3.63 15.55 -7.66
N PHE A 471 2.30 15.65 -7.58
CA PHE A 471 1.52 14.90 -6.59
C PHE A 471 1.65 13.39 -6.79
N LEU A 472 1.55 12.90 -8.02
CA LEU A 472 1.77 11.49 -8.34
C LEU A 472 3.19 11.05 -7.99
N ALA A 473 4.21 11.84 -8.31
CA ALA A 473 5.59 11.55 -7.95
C ALA A 473 5.79 11.50 -6.42
N ARG A 474 5.18 12.42 -5.66
CA ARG A 474 5.21 12.44 -4.19
C ARG A 474 4.48 11.24 -3.58
N LEU A 475 3.30 10.90 -4.10
CA LEU A 475 2.58 9.68 -3.72
C LEU A 475 3.47 8.46 -3.97
N ARG A 476 4.10 8.40 -5.15
CA ARG A 476 4.94 7.29 -5.60
C ARG A 476 6.27 7.14 -4.90
N SER A 477 6.78 8.21 -4.33
CA SER A 477 7.97 8.21 -3.48
C SER A 477 7.64 8.05 -1.99
N GLY A 478 6.36 7.87 -1.65
CA GLY A 478 5.86 7.80 -0.27
C GLY A 478 6.25 8.98 0.59
N LEU A 479 6.44 10.14 -0.03
CA LEU A 479 6.73 11.40 0.66
C LEU A 479 5.48 12.04 1.26
N LEU A 480 4.33 11.36 1.17
CA LEU A 480 3.05 11.81 1.71
C LEU A 480 2.65 10.96 2.90
N SER A 481 2.37 11.62 4.02
CA SER A 481 1.64 11.01 5.14
C SER A 481 0.20 10.66 4.75
N GLU A 482 -0.47 9.83 5.56
CA GLU A 482 -1.87 9.46 5.33
C GLU A 482 -2.80 10.69 5.29
N ASP A 483 -2.59 11.66 6.19
CA ASP A 483 -3.33 12.93 6.21
C ASP A 483 -3.08 13.74 4.93
N GLU A 484 -1.83 13.84 4.46
CA GLU A 484 -1.51 14.51 3.20
C GLU A 484 -2.11 13.80 1.98
N ILE A 485 -2.19 12.47 2.00
CA ILE A 485 -2.86 11.70 0.95
C ILE A 485 -4.36 12.06 0.93
N ILE A 486 -5.02 12.08 2.09
CA ILE A 486 -6.44 12.46 2.21
C ILE A 486 -6.67 13.89 1.69
N ASP A 487 -5.85 14.84 2.13
CA ASP A 487 -6.00 16.25 1.78
C ASP A 487 -5.75 16.48 0.29
N THR A 488 -4.71 15.85 -0.28
CA THR A 488 -4.40 15.91 -1.70
C THR A 488 -5.51 15.27 -2.54
N ALA A 489 -6.02 14.11 -2.13
CA ALA A 489 -7.14 13.44 -2.81
C ALA A 489 -8.41 14.30 -2.81
N ALA A 490 -8.71 14.95 -1.68
CA ALA A 490 -9.86 15.84 -1.56
C ALA A 490 -9.73 17.08 -2.45
N TYR A 491 -8.53 17.66 -2.53
CA TYR A 491 -8.20 18.77 -3.43
C TYR A 491 -8.35 18.38 -4.91
N LEU A 492 -7.76 17.26 -5.34
CA LEU A 492 -7.86 16.76 -6.72
C LEU A 492 -9.33 16.45 -7.10
N ARG A 493 -10.09 15.83 -6.18
CA ARG A 493 -11.52 15.53 -6.34
C ARG A 493 -12.38 16.77 -6.51
N GLU A 494 -11.99 17.91 -5.94
CA GLU A 494 -12.67 19.20 -6.13
C GLU A 494 -12.52 19.69 -7.59
N GLY A 495 -11.33 19.54 -8.17
CA GLY A 495 -11.01 19.95 -9.53
C GLY A 495 -11.60 19.08 -10.65
N LYS A 496 -12.09 17.86 -10.34
CA LYS A 496 -12.54 16.86 -11.32
C LYS A 496 -13.59 17.36 -12.33
N HIS A 497 -14.35 18.38 -11.97
CA HIS A 497 -15.38 18.98 -12.83
C HIS A 497 -14.83 19.77 -14.01
N ARG A 498 -13.67 20.37 -13.79
CA ARG A 498 -12.94 21.11 -14.81
C ARG A 498 -12.07 20.16 -15.60
N VAL A 499 -11.53 19.15 -14.93
CA VAL A 499 -10.62 18.19 -15.54
C VAL A 499 -10.96 16.78 -15.08
N ILE A 500 -11.63 15.98 -15.92
CA ILE A 500 -12.12 14.65 -15.49
C ILE A 500 -10.95 13.75 -15.05
N THR A 501 -9.78 13.85 -15.69
CA THR A 501 -8.58 13.09 -15.30
C THR A 501 -8.21 13.29 -13.82
N LEU A 502 -8.44 14.48 -13.24
CA LEU A 502 -8.14 14.70 -11.81
C LEU A 502 -8.97 13.79 -10.91
N GLY A 503 -10.16 13.35 -11.34
CA GLY A 503 -10.92 12.32 -10.63
C GLY A 503 -10.24 10.95 -10.65
N CYS A 504 -9.65 10.55 -11.78
CA CYS A 504 -8.89 9.30 -11.88
C CYS A 504 -7.60 9.35 -11.06
N ILE A 505 -6.94 10.50 -11.02
CA ILE A 505 -5.74 10.71 -10.19
C ILE A 505 -6.14 10.68 -8.71
N ALA A 506 -7.19 11.40 -8.30
CA ALA A 506 -7.72 11.33 -6.94
C ALA A 506 -8.07 9.89 -6.54
N ALA A 507 -8.56 9.07 -7.48
CA ALA A 507 -8.87 7.67 -7.22
C ALA A 507 -7.63 6.86 -6.81
N GLN A 508 -6.46 7.12 -7.39
CA GLN A 508 -5.21 6.46 -6.97
C GLN A 508 -4.82 6.79 -5.53
N PHE A 509 -5.02 8.04 -5.12
CA PHE A 509 -4.75 8.45 -3.73
C PHE A 509 -5.67 7.75 -2.75
N TYR A 510 -6.98 7.67 -3.05
CA TYR A 510 -7.91 6.93 -2.21
C TYR A 510 -7.62 5.42 -2.22
N ASP A 511 -7.22 4.82 -3.35
CA ASP A 511 -6.83 3.40 -3.40
C ASP A 511 -5.58 3.11 -2.56
N ALA A 512 -4.58 4.00 -2.58
CA ALA A 512 -3.36 3.86 -1.78
C ALA A 512 -3.64 3.67 -0.28
N ILE A 513 -4.65 4.36 0.24
CA ILE A 513 -5.12 4.24 1.64
C ILE A 513 -6.36 3.36 1.80
N ARG A 514 -6.78 2.65 0.75
CA ARG A 514 -7.96 1.76 0.73
C ARG A 514 -9.27 2.43 1.15
N ASP A 515 -9.45 3.70 0.80
CA ASP A 515 -10.67 4.46 1.06
C ASP A 515 -11.74 4.22 -0.02
N VAL A 516 -12.32 3.03 0.03
CA VAL A 516 -13.38 2.58 -0.90
C VAL A 516 -14.61 3.47 -0.85
N ASP A 517 -14.96 4.00 0.33
CA ASP A 517 -16.13 4.85 0.50
C ASP A 517 -15.97 6.19 -0.22
N SER A 518 -14.81 6.84 -0.14
CA SER A 518 -14.57 8.08 -0.88
C SER A 518 -14.57 7.87 -2.40
N LEU A 519 -14.10 6.70 -2.87
CA LEU A 519 -14.19 6.30 -4.28
C LEU A 519 -15.64 6.11 -4.74
N ARG A 520 -16.47 5.41 -3.95
CA ARG A 520 -17.90 5.23 -4.22
C ARG A 520 -18.66 6.55 -4.19
N GLN A 521 -18.36 7.43 -3.23
CA GLN A 521 -18.95 8.78 -3.21
C GLN A 521 -18.57 9.58 -4.46
N MET A 522 -17.34 9.43 -4.95
CA MET A 522 -16.90 10.10 -6.18
C MET A 522 -17.65 9.56 -7.41
N ALA A 523 -17.85 8.23 -7.50
CA ALA A 523 -18.67 7.61 -8.53
C ALA A 523 -20.14 8.07 -8.46
N SER A 524 -20.77 7.99 -7.27
CA SER A 524 -22.14 8.47 -7.03
C SER A 524 -22.30 9.93 -7.44
N PHE A 525 -21.29 10.75 -7.16
CA PHE A 525 -21.29 12.15 -7.53
C PHE A 525 -21.28 12.36 -9.06
N TYR A 526 -20.45 11.65 -9.83
CA TYR A 526 -20.50 11.71 -11.30
C TYR A 526 -21.90 11.37 -11.83
N ALA A 527 -22.51 10.32 -11.24
CA ALA A 527 -23.85 9.89 -11.61
C ALA A 527 -24.93 10.92 -11.31
N GLN A 528 -24.86 11.60 -10.16
CA GLN A 528 -25.78 12.70 -9.81
C GLN A 528 -25.73 13.87 -10.79
N HIS A 529 -24.59 14.09 -11.46
CA HIS A 529 -24.38 15.21 -12.37
C HIS A 529 -24.52 14.80 -13.85
N GLY A 530 -25.02 13.59 -14.12
CA GLY A 530 -25.23 13.12 -15.48
C GLY A 530 -23.93 12.92 -16.26
N GLN A 531 -22.78 12.81 -15.60
CA GLN A 531 -21.48 12.57 -16.22
C GLN A 531 -21.17 11.07 -16.22
N PRO A 532 -20.59 10.49 -17.29
CA PRO A 532 -20.20 9.07 -17.29
C PRO A 532 -19.07 8.80 -16.29
N LEU A 533 -19.04 7.60 -15.73
CA LEU A 533 -18.08 7.21 -14.69
C LEU A 533 -16.73 6.85 -15.30
N PRO A 534 -15.60 7.46 -14.91
CA PRO A 534 -14.31 6.97 -15.37
C PRO A 534 -14.07 5.55 -14.85
N LEU A 535 -13.63 4.65 -15.75
CA LEU A 535 -13.44 3.22 -15.43
C LEU A 535 -12.50 3.00 -14.23
N ASP A 536 -11.42 3.78 -14.12
CA ASP A 536 -10.47 3.75 -13.01
C ASP A 536 -11.14 3.94 -11.64
N VAL A 537 -12.09 4.86 -11.55
CA VAL A 537 -12.83 5.14 -10.30
C VAL A 537 -13.68 3.94 -9.89
N VAL A 538 -14.29 3.27 -10.87
CA VAL A 538 -15.12 2.07 -10.63
C VAL A 538 -14.26 0.89 -10.22
N LEU A 539 -13.12 0.68 -10.89
CA LEU A 539 -12.17 -0.38 -10.62
C LEU A 539 -11.62 -0.32 -9.18
N PHE A 540 -11.24 0.87 -8.71
CA PHE A 540 -10.77 1.04 -7.34
C PHE A 540 -11.92 1.05 -6.31
N GLY A 541 -13.07 1.64 -6.65
CA GLY A 541 -14.19 1.86 -5.73
C GLY A 541 -15.06 0.64 -5.41
N GLY A 542 -14.81 -0.51 -6.03
CA GLY A 542 -15.48 -1.77 -5.68
C GLY A 542 -16.99 -1.75 -5.93
N GLY A 543 -17.41 -1.27 -7.12
CA GLY A 543 -18.75 -1.46 -7.68
C GLY A 543 -18.83 -2.69 -8.58
N THR A 544 -20.05 -3.07 -8.99
CA THR A 544 -20.28 -4.18 -9.93
C THR A 544 -20.27 -3.67 -11.36
N ILE A 545 -19.45 -4.26 -12.23
CA ILE A 545 -19.35 -3.95 -13.66
C ILE A 545 -20.22 -4.93 -14.46
N SER A 546 -21.03 -4.41 -15.36
CA SER A 546 -21.79 -5.18 -16.36
C SER A 546 -21.52 -4.66 -17.77
N GLU A 547 -21.74 -5.51 -18.77
CA GLU A 547 -21.53 -5.16 -20.18
C GLU A 547 -22.82 -5.40 -20.98
N GLU A 548 -23.20 -4.42 -21.81
CA GLU A 548 -24.33 -4.55 -22.74
C GLU A 548 -23.99 -3.83 -24.05
N SER A 549 -24.12 -4.53 -25.17
CA SER A 549 -23.84 -4.01 -26.52
C SER A 549 -22.47 -3.32 -26.63
N GLY A 550 -21.44 -3.90 -26.01
CA GLY A 550 -20.07 -3.36 -26.04
C GLY A 550 -19.86 -2.12 -25.16
N ARG A 551 -20.83 -1.74 -24.32
CA ARG A 551 -20.69 -0.66 -23.33
C ARG A 551 -20.68 -1.22 -21.93
N LEU A 552 -19.91 -0.57 -21.04
CA LEU A 552 -19.81 -0.95 -19.64
C LEU A 552 -20.71 -0.08 -18.77
N TYR A 553 -21.25 -0.69 -17.73
CA TYR A 553 -22.10 -0.06 -16.73
C TYR A 553 -21.62 -0.43 -15.33
N ALA A 554 -21.82 0.46 -14.37
CA ALA A 554 -21.50 0.22 -12.97
C ALA A 554 -22.76 0.27 -12.10
N THR A 555 -22.86 -0.65 -11.16
CA THR A 555 -23.70 -0.50 -9.97
C THR A 555 -22.85 0.05 -8.84
N VAL A 556 -23.14 1.28 -8.42
CA VAL A 556 -22.43 2.04 -7.39
C VAL A 556 -23.24 1.98 -6.10
N PRO A 557 -22.70 1.40 -5.00
CA PRO A 557 -23.41 1.37 -3.72
C PRO A 557 -23.61 2.76 -3.11
N ALA A 558 -24.66 2.91 -2.30
CA ALA A 558 -24.81 4.08 -1.44
C ALA A 558 -23.70 4.12 -0.38
N VAL A 559 -23.35 5.32 0.06
CA VAL A 559 -22.36 5.54 1.13
C VAL A 559 -22.98 6.40 2.21
N ASP A 560 -22.91 5.92 3.45
CA ASP A 560 -23.39 6.65 4.60
C ASP A 560 -22.53 7.87 4.92
N LYS A 561 -23.12 8.82 5.64
CA LYS A 561 -22.39 9.97 6.16
C LYS A 561 -21.34 9.51 7.18
N ARG A 562 -20.13 10.04 7.09
CA ARG A 562 -19.06 9.83 8.08
C ARG A 562 -18.54 11.13 8.66
N SER A 563 -17.66 11.02 9.66
CA SER A 563 -16.90 12.16 10.17
C SER A 563 -15.74 12.50 9.23
N PRO A 564 -15.35 13.79 9.11
CA PRO A 564 -14.11 14.16 8.44
C PRO A 564 -12.91 13.67 9.26
N ARG A 565 -11.85 13.27 8.57
CA ARG A 565 -10.62 12.70 9.13
C ARG A 565 -9.59 13.77 9.43
N THR A 566 -9.44 14.74 8.53
CA THR A 566 -8.47 15.84 8.66
C THR A 566 -9.17 17.20 8.83
N PRO A 567 -8.46 18.22 9.36
CA PRO A 567 -8.97 19.59 9.37
C PRO A 567 -9.27 20.15 7.98
N ASP A 568 -8.50 19.76 6.96
CA ASP A 568 -8.71 20.24 5.59
C ASP A 568 -9.89 19.53 4.92
N GLU A 569 -10.02 18.21 5.09
CA GLU A 569 -11.18 17.44 4.63
C GLU A 569 -12.48 18.01 5.20
N ARG A 570 -12.49 18.46 6.46
CA ARG A 570 -13.66 19.09 7.10
C ARG A 570 -14.23 20.25 6.28
N ARG A 571 -13.38 21.01 5.58
CA ARG A 571 -13.78 22.14 4.73
C ARG A 571 -14.48 21.69 3.44
N ARG A 572 -14.25 20.45 3.00
CA ARG A 572 -14.78 19.84 1.78
C ARG A 572 -15.90 18.86 2.09
N ARG A 573 -17.07 19.39 2.45
CA ARG A 573 -18.22 18.59 2.90
C ARG A 573 -18.61 17.41 2.00
N PHE A 574 -18.35 17.50 0.70
CA PHE A 574 -18.67 16.45 -0.27
C PHE A 574 -17.88 15.14 -0.07
N THR A 575 -16.80 15.13 0.72
CA THR A 575 -15.98 13.94 0.98
C THR A 575 -16.50 13.07 2.12
N TYR A 576 -17.48 13.53 2.88
CA TYR A 576 -18.00 12.79 4.04
C TYR A 576 -19.53 12.88 4.20
N LYS A 577 -20.22 13.54 3.26
CA LYS A 577 -21.68 13.54 3.17
C LYS A 577 -22.18 12.19 2.63
N HIS A 578 -23.40 11.82 3.01
CA HIS A 578 -24.10 10.67 2.43
C HIS A 578 -24.26 10.84 0.92
N THR A 579 -24.08 9.77 0.16
CA THR A 579 -24.32 9.72 -1.28
C THR A 579 -25.21 8.52 -1.65
N PRO A 580 -26.21 8.69 -2.53
CA PRO A 580 -27.10 7.61 -2.93
C PRO A 580 -26.37 6.57 -3.79
N GLY A 581 -26.96 5.38 -3.89
CA GLY A 581 -26.52 4.37 -4.84
C GLY A 581 -27.08 4.62 -6.24
N PHE A 582 -26.41 4.08 -7.24
CA PHE A 582 -26.83 4.11 -8.64
C PHE A 582 -26.72 2.71 -9.22
N ASP A 583 -27.71 2.30 -10.01
CA ASP A 583 -27.71 1.02 -10.67
C ASP A 583 -27.53 1.19 -12.18
N ARG A 584 -26.71 0.32 -12.78
CA ARG A 584 -26.42 0.29 -14.22
C ARG A 584 -26.10 1.66 -14.82
N TYR A 585 -25.22 2.42 -14.18
CA TYR A 585 -24.85 3.75 -14.66
C TYR A 585 -23.66 3.67 -15.65
N PRO A 586 -23.65 4.41 -16.78
CA PRO A 586 -22.62 4.27 -17.80
C PRO A 586 -21.19 4.55 -17.32
N ILE A 587 -20.27 3.68 -17.72
CA ILE A 587 -18.82 3.86 -17.54
C ILE A 587 -18.23 4.45 -18.84
N ALA A 588 -17.36 5.46 -18.71
CA ALA A 588 -16.59 6.04 -19.79
C ALA A 588 -15.36 5.19 -20.11
N GLY A 589 -15.36 4.61 -21.32
CA GLY A 589 -14.25 3.81 -21.84
C GLY A 589 -14.30 2.36 -21.40
N ARG A 590 -13.59 1.52 -22.15
CA ARG A 590 -13.35 0.09 -21.89
C ARG A 590 -11.94 -0.17 -21.41
N ILE A 591 -11.07 0.84 -21.52
CA ILE A 591 -9.65 0.79 -21.20
C ILE A 591 -9.39 1.65 -19.96
N PRO A 592 -8.72 1.15 -18.91
CA PRO A 592 -8.29 1.98 -17.79
C PRO A 592 -7.40 3.12 -18.28
N TRP A 593 -7.62 4.33 -17.80
CA TRP A 593 -6.88 5.51 -18.26
C TRP A 593 -5.47 5.54 -17.66
N MET A 594 -5.36 5.16 -16.39
CA MET A 594 -4.11 5.10 -15.65
C MET A 594 -3.53 3.68 -15.68
N ARG A 595 -2.20 3.58 -15.79
CA ARG A 595 -1.50 2.27 -15.77
C ARG A 595 -1.79 1.48 -14.49
N GLN A 596 -1.91 2.14 -13.35
CA GLN A 596 -2.10 1.47 -12.06
C GLN A 596 -3.48 0.79 -11.91
N ALA A 597 -4.50 1.30 -12.61
CA ALA A 597 -5.85 0.76 -12.54
C ALA A 597 -5.98 -0.64 -13.15
N TRP A 598 -5.04 -1.05 -14.01
CA TRP A 598 -4.98 -2.41 -14.54
C TRP A 598 -4.84 -3.48 -13.45
N SER A 599 -4.13 -3.18 -12.35
CA SER A 599 -4.00 -4.08 -11.19
C SER A 599 -5.34 -4.38 -10.50
N ALA A 600 -6.33 -3.50 -10.65
CA ALA A 600 -7.63 -3.66 -10.01
C ALA A 600 -8.60 -4.55 -10.82
N ILE A 601 -8.31 -4.85 -12.09
CA ILE A 601 -9.14 -5.69 -12.96
C ILE A 601 -9.26 -7.11 -12.42
N GLU A 602 -8.16 -7.68 -11.90
CA GLU A 602 -8.18 -9.02 -11.27
C GLU A 602 -9.17 -9.07 -10.10
N THR A 603 -9.36 -7.96 -9.40
CA THR A 603 -10.20 -7.89 -8.20
C THR A 603 -11.58 -7.28 -8.44
N ALA A 604 -11.87 -6.83 -9.67
CA ALA A 604 -13.12 -6.16 -10.01
C ALA A 604 -14.31 -7.11 -9.81
N VAL A 605 -15.43 -6.56 -9.33
CA VAL A 605 -16.70 -7.28 -9.28
C VAL A 605 -17.31 -7.17 -10.68
N CYS A 606 -17.44 -8.28 -11.40
CA CYS A 606 -18.09 -8.30 -12.71
C CYS A 606 -19.32 -9.22 -12.69
N GLU A 607 -20.41 -8.79 -13.31
CA GLU A 607 -21.49 -9.69 -13.71
C GLU A 607 -21.02 -10.63 -14.82
N ASP A 608 -21.78 -11.71 -15.04
CA ASP A 608 -21.51 -12.66 -16.14
C ASP A 608 -21.43 -11.96 -17.50
N SER A 609 -22.22 -10.90 -17.69
CA SER A 609 -22.24 -10.09 -18.90
C SER A 609 -20.88 -9.44 -19.21
N ALA A 610 -20.11 -9.06 -18.19
CA ALA A 610 -18.82 -8.38 -18.33
C ALA A 610 -17.60 -9.31 -18.21
N ARG A 611 -17.78 -10.64 -18.09
CA ARG A 611 -16.65 -11.59 -18.01
C ARG A 611 -15.75 -11.52 -19.25
N SER A 612 -16.36 -11.45 -20.43
CA SER A 612 -15.62 -11.36 -21.70
C SER A 612 -14.78 -10.07 -21.79
N TRP A 613 -15.31 -8.93 -21.32
CA TRP A 613 -14.52 -7.71 -21.21
C TRP A 613 -13.34 -7.89 -20.25
N ARG A 614 -13.57 -8.46 -19.06
CA ARG A 614 -12.52 -8.68 -18.05
C ARG A 614 -11.39 -9.55 -18.61
N ASP A 615 -11.71 -10.65 -19.29
CA ASP A 615 -10.73 -11.57 -19.87
C ASP A 615 -9.87 -10.87 -20.94
N ARG A 616 -10.50 -10.10 -21.84
CA ARG A 616 -9.77 -9.27 -22.81
C ARG A 616 -8.86 -8.26 -22.12
N ALA A 617 -9.34 -7.60 -21.07
CA ALA A 617 -8.56 -6.60 -20.35
C ALA A 617 -7.36 -7.23 -19.63
N LEU A 618 -7.52 -8.39 -19.01
CA LEU A 618 -6.40 -9.15 -18.41
C LEU A 618 -5.35 -9.53 -19.47
N GLY A 619 -5.78 -9.87 -20.69
CA GLY A 619 -4.88 -10.18 -21.81
C GLY A 619 -4.03 -9.00 -22.30
N VAL A 620 -4.38 -7.76 -21.98
CA VAL A 620 -3.58 -6.58 -22.38
C VAL A 620 -2.40 -6.34 -21.43
N ILE A 621 -2.49 -6.80 -20.18
CA ILE A 621 -1.57 -6.42 -19.09
C ILE A 621 -0.10 -6.72 -19.43
N GLU A 622 0.18 -7.83 -20.11
CA GLU A 622 1.54 -8.25 -20.47
C GLU A 622 2.23 -7.30 -21.46
N PHE A 623 1.47 -6.47 -22.19
CA PHE A 623 1.98 -5.56 -23.21
C PHE A 623 2.13 -4.13 -22.72
N LEU A 624 1.67 -3.82 -21.51
CA LEU A 624 1.66 -2.46 -20.99
C LEU A 624 3.08 -1.91 -20.81
N GLN A 625 3.31 -0.71 -21.32
CA GLN A 625 4.57 0.03 -21.17
C GLN A 625 4.66 0.81 -19.85
N PRO A 626 5.89 1.05 -19.38
CA PRO A 626 6.16 1.94 -18.25
C PRO A 626 5.44 3.29 -18.33
N GLY A 627 4.97 3.81 -17.19
CA GLY A 627 4.38 5.15 -17.14
C GLY A 627 3.25 5.38 -16.13
N GLU A 628 2.68 6.58 -16.20
CA GLU A 628 1.50 6.99 -15.41
C GLU A 628 0.19 6.55 -16.08
N PHE A 629 0.14 6.70 -17.41
CA PHE A 629 -1.04 6.46 -18.23
C PHE A 629 -0.89 5.20 -19.06
N THR A 630 -2.02 4.68 -19.55
CA THR A 630 -2.05 3.47 -20.35
C THR A 630 -1.35 3.66 -21.70
N MET A 631 -0.35 2.82 -21.92
CA MET A 631 0.36 2.66 -23.19
C MET A 631 0.75 1.18 -23.34
N VAL A 632 0.77 0.67 -24.57
CA VAL A 632 1.20 -0.69 -24.90
C VAL A 632 2.30 -0.68 -25.95
N ARG A 633 3.16 -1.71 -25.89
CA ARG A 633 4.14 -2.02 -26.93
C ARG A 633 3.44 -2.43 -28.24
N PRO A 634 4.13 -2.44 -29.40
CA PRO A 634 3.51 -2.76 -30.69
C PRO A 634 2.83 -4.13 -30.69
N GLU A 635 3.38 -5.11 -29.96
CA GLU A 635 2.83 -6.47 -29.86
C GLU A 635 1.46 -6.51 -29.19
N GLY A 636 1.16 -5.54 -28.32
CA GLY A 636 -0.11 -5.45 -27.60
C GLY A 636 -1.22 -4.75 -28.35
N TYR A 637 -0.95 -4.16 -29.51
CA TYR A 637 -1.93 -3.37 -30.26
C TYR A 637 -3.19 -4.18 -30.57
N SER A 638 -3.05 -5.44 -30.99
CA SER A 638 -4.21 -6.27 -31.33
C SER A 638 -5.11 -6.52 -30.13
N ALA A 639 -4.54 -6.88 -28.97
CA ALA A 639 -5.29 -7.12 -27.75
C ALA A 639 -6.00 -5.84 -27.27
N LEU A 640 -5.30 -4.70 -27.35
CA LEU A 640 -5.86 -3.41 -26.97
C LEU A 640 -6.98 -2.95 -27.92
N SER A 641 -6.84 -3.18 -29.23
CA SER A 641 -7.85 -2.86 -30.24
C SER A 641 -9.12 -3.70 -30.11
N GLU A 642 -8.96 -4.98 -29.78
CA GLU A 642 -10.09 -5.84 -29.44
C GLU A 642 -10.80 -5.36 -28.16
N LEU A 643 -10.03 -5.01 -27.12
CA LEU A 643 -10.59 -4.47 -25.87
C LEU A 643 -11.35 -3.17 -26.11
N ALA A 644 -10.79 -2.24 -26.88
CA ALA A 644 -11.42 -0.96 -27.23
C ALA A 644 -12.69 -1.12 -28.09
N GLY A 645 -12.82 -2.23 -28.82
CA GLY A 645 -13.87 -2.39 -29.83
C GLY A 645 -13.59 -1.59 -31.11
N THR A 646 -12.33 -1.22 -31.36
CA THR A 646 -11.90 -0.55 -32.62
C THR A 646 -11.64 -1.53 -33.75
N ALA A 647 -11.47 -2.82 -33.42
CA ALA A 647 -11.34 -3.86 -34.44
C ALA A 647 -12.66 -3.96 -35.24
N SER A 648 -12.62 -3.58 -36.52
CA SER A 648 -13.74 -3.82 -37.44
C SER A 648 -14.16 -5.29 -37.33
N PRO A 649 -15.47 -5.61 -37.21
CA PRO A 649 -15.90 -6.99 -37.30
C PRO A 649 -15.41 -7.52 -38.65
N SER A 650 -14.56 -8.54 -38.62
CA SER A 650 -14.12 -9.22 -39.83
C SER A 650 -15.36 -9.79 -40.51
N LEU A 651 -15.89 -9.06 -41.49
CA LEU A 651 -16.83 -9.59 -42.46
C LEU A 651 -16.03 -10.62 -43.27
N SER A 652 -16.10 -11.88 -42.84
CA SER A 652 -15.76 -13.00 -43.69
C SER A 652 -16.76 -12.96 -44.85
N PHE A 653 -16.29 -12.51 -46.02
CA PHE A 653 -16.98 -12.80 -47.26
C PHE A 653 -16.93 -14.32 -47.45
N VAL A 654 -17.98 -15.00 -46.97
CA VAL A 654 -18.32 -16.34 -47.46
C VAL A 654 -18.71 -16.14 -48.93
N GLY A 655 -17.86 -16.64 -49.82
CA GLY A 655 -18.02 -16.52 -51.26
C GLY A 655 -19.39 -17.02 -51.73
N ALA A 656 -19.95 -16.28 -52.69
CA ALA A 656 -21.06 -16.71 -53.52
C ALA A 656 -20.65 -17.84 -54.48
#